data_AF-A0A2D5AI26-F1
#
_entry.id   AF-A0A2D5AI26-F1
#
_cell.length_a   1.000
_cell.length_b   1.000
_cell.length_c   1.000
_cell.angle_alpha   90.00
_cell.angle_beta   90.00
_cell.angle_gamma   90.00
#
_symmetry.space_group_name_H-M   'P 1'
#
loop_
_entity.id
_entity.type
_entity.pdbx_description
1 polymer ?
#
loop_
_entity_poly.entity_id
_entity_poly.type
_entity_poly.pdbx_seq_one_letter_code
_entity_poly.pdbx_strand_id
1 'polypeptide(L)'
;MPTQPLTVGLGALLCVLSYQMSAQYALTVESSPAVGDGGTVYRFYVNAEDPTDKISAVYGTDVENIVINTPSGIFNSPFNAGWNAAGINPAFLTAFPDMADDSYATIGLSGPASLAAAGSADPALVEDAALSPSVSGYFLTGGTSLNVNTLTGASWYVLNTATNALPVDGRWLIMQITTTGSISGTLNYQVFPLGEGDDQVRITNAFNGAGTFPMEDVPGCTDSSACNYDNTANVDDGSCQFCGCDGPSTASGYTLTVEPSAATDPGLTRYRFYVDMMDASDTFSAVFGNSEQPLLVNVPSGAFNTGFNSSWNASGLNPAFVAQFPEMADDTYATIGLTGPASTSGIAGAADPGLAEDPAQGITPFFINNGATNLAADMIVGSSWFVLNDAGNAAPDANQQVIVMQVTTAGEISGQINVQVFPMGDGDQAQVLNFLFDGAGTFTAEGGSNACGCTDAGASNYDPSAEYDDGSCEFVIPGCTDATACNYAEDANEDDGSCLSNDALGVCGGSCDADADADGICDDVDDCVGAFDACGVCNGPGDVFECGCADIPDGDCDCNGNQLDALGVCGGSCDADADADGICDDVDDCVGELDACGVCNGPGEVFTCGCSGIPDGDCDCNGNQFDALGICGGSCEADADADGICDDVDDCVGTLDACGVCNGPGDIYACGCTDIPDGDCDCDGNQLDALGVCGGNCPADADADGICDDVDDCVGELDACGICNGPGDIYACGCTDIPEGDCDCDGNQLDVLGVCGGGCASDADNDGICDDVDTCVGSPEDCCSDYNQNGLCDADEVVGCTFPSAPNYDPLATMDNGTCISSCYGDINGDGHIQLSDLLDLLQFFGLYCSEVGDL
;
A
#
# COMPACT_ATOMS: atom_id res chain seq x y z
N MET A 1 -57.28 -14.14 -22.06
CA MET A 1 -56.02 -14.91 -22.04
C MET A 1 -54.92 -13.97 -22.48
N PRO A 2 -53.73 -14.04 -21.85
CA PRO A 2 -52.73 -12.98 -21.92
C PRO A 2 -51.86 -13.07 -23.17
N THR A 3 -51.32 -11.93 -23.59
CA THR A 3 -50.05 -11.85 -24.32
C THR A 3 -48.93 -11.74 -23.29
N GLN A 4 -47.91 -12.59 -23.39
CA GLN A 4 -46.83 -12.68 -22.39
C GLN A 4 -45.90 -11.46 -22.44
N PRO A 5 -45.27 -11.10 -21.30
CA PRO A 5 -44.15 -10.17 -21.30
C PRO A 5 -42.89 -10.87 -21.84
N LEU A 6 -42.10 -10.15 -22.63
CA LEU A 6 -40.70 -10.48 -22.87
C LEU A 6 -39.91 -10.06 -21.64
N THR A 7 -39.36 -11.03 -20.92
CA THR A 7 -38.29 -10.80 -19.93
C THR A 7 -37.02 -10.38 -20.66
N VAL A 8 -36.68 -9.10 -20.57
CA VAL A 8 -35.32 -8.62 -20.85
C VAL A 8 -34.47 -8.94 -19.62
N GLY A 9 -33.31 -9.58 -19.83
CA GLY A 9 -32.42 -10.01 -18.75
C GLY A 9 -31.75 -8.83 -18.05
N LEU A 10 -31.43 -9.01 -16.76
CA LEU A 10 -30.89 -7.97 -15.87
C LEU A 10 -29.62 -7.28 -16.44
N GLY A 11 -28.75 -8.04 -17.11
CA GLY A 11 -27.52 -7.52 -17.73
C GLY A 11 -27.74 -6.48 -18.85
N ALA A 12 -28.88 -6.52 -19.56
CA ALA A 12 -29.19 -5.53 -20.58
C ALA A 12 -29.73 -4.21 -20.00
N LEU A 13 -30.09 -4.18 -18.71
CA LEU A 13 -30.43 -2.94 -18.02
C LEU A 13 -29.15 -2.22 -17.53
N LEU A 14 -28.19 -2.99 -17.00
CA LEU A 14 -26.88 -2.50 -16.57
C LEU A 14 -26.08 -1.85 -17.72
N CYS A 15 -26.05 -2.49 -18.89
CA CYS A 15 -25.34 -1.97 -20.07
C CYS A 15 -26.01 -0.73 -20.72
N VAL A 16 -27.27 -0.42 -20.38
CA VAL A 16 -27.95 0.82 -20.81
C VAL A 16 -27.89 1.92 -19.75
N LEU A 17 -27.67 1.55 -18.48
CA LEU A 17 -27.45 2.50 -17.38
C LEU A 17 -26.02 3.08 -17.40
N SER A 18 -25.00 2.28 -17.76
CA SER A 18 -23.62 2.77 -17.89
C SER A 18 -23.41 3.77 -19.04
N TYR A 19 -24.28 3.82 -20.04
CA TYR A 19 -24.23 4.85 -21.10
C TYR A 19 -25.06 6.11 -20.77
N GLN A 20 -25.52 6.27 -19.52
CA GLN A 20 -26.26 7.46 -19.06
C GLN A 20 -25.61 8.21 -17.88
N MET A 21 -24.43 7.78 -17.41
CA MET A 21 -23.69 8.45 -16.32
C MET A 21 -22.26 8.80 -16.74
N SER A 22 -22.13 9.72 -17.71
CA SER A 22 -20.87 10.45 -18.01
C SER A 22 -21.22 11.79 -18.69
N ALA A 23 -22.10 12.55 -18.03
CA ALA A 23 -22.63 13.82 -18.55
C ALA A 23 -22.69 14.92 -17.48
N GLN A 24 -22.28 14.61 -16.24
CA GLN A 24 -22.34 15.52 -15.11
C GLN A 24 -21.50 16.76 -15.41
N TYR A 25 -22.18 17.90 -15.51
CA TYR A 25 -21.61 19.21 -15.77
C TYR A 25 -20.64 19.32 -16.97
N ALA A 26 -20.82 18.48 -18.00
CA ALA A 26 -19.96 18.42 -19.18
C ALA A 26 -19.83 19.76 -19.93
N LEU A 27 -18.65 20.04 -20.48
CA LEU A 27 -18.36 21.25 -21.25
C LEU A 27 -18.78 21.08 -22.71
N THR A 28 -19.73 21.89 -23.18
CA THR A 28 -20.15 21.94 -24.59
C THR A 28 -19.71 23.24 -25.25
N VAL A 29 -18.83 23.13 -26.26
CA VAL A 29 -18.32 24.25 -27.06
C VAL A 29 -19.01 24.24 -28.43
N GLU A 30 -19.89 25.22 -28.67
CA GLU A 30 -20.63 25.36 -29.93
C GLU A 30 -19.96 26.38 -30.85
N SER A 31 -19.61 25.97 -32.07
CA SER A 31 -19.11 26.87 -33.12
C SER A 31 -20.23 27.41 -34.01
N SER A 32 -20.19 28.70 -34.34
CA SER A 32 -21.02 29.32 -35.38
C SER A 32 -20.19 30.29 -36.24
N PRO A 33 -20.53 30.52 -37.52
CA PRO A 33 -19.82 31.51 -38.35
C PRO A 33 -20.02 32.92 -37.79
N ALA A 34 -18.95 33.72 -37.75
CA ALA A 34 -19.05 35.13 -37.41
C ALA A 34 -19.93 35.90 -38.41
N VAL A 35 -20.63 36.92 -37.92
CA VAL A 35 -21.45 37.84 -38.73
C VAL A 35 -20.58 38.89 -39.45
N GLY A 36 -19.42 39.23 -38.87
CA GLY A 36 -18.42 40.16 -39.39
C GLY A 36 -17.41 39.57 -40.41
N ASP A 37 -16.27 40.23 -40.56
CA ASP A 37 -15.22 39.93 -41.56
C ASP A 37 -14.37 38.68 -41.21
N GLY A 38 -15.02 37.51 -41.21
CA GLY A 38 -14.36 36.20 -41.20
C GLY A 38 -13.91 35.70 -39.83
N GLY A 39 -14.34 34.49 -39.47
CA GLY A 39 -13.97 33.81 -38.23
C GLY A 39 -15.05 32.86 -37.75
N THR A 40 -14.76 32.17 -36.66
CA THR A 40 -15.66 31.25 -35.96
C THR A 40 -15.90 31.78 -34.55
N VAL A 41 -17.17 31.93 -34.18
CA VAL A 41 -17.63 32.26 -32.84
C VAL A 41 -17.85 30.95 -32.08
N TYR A 42 -17.03 30.71 -31.06
CA TYR A 42 -17.15 29.60 -30.12
C TYR A 42 -17.88 30.09 -28.87
N ARG A 43 -18.94 29.37 -28.46
CA ARG A 43 -19.68 29.62 -27.22
C ARG A 43 -19.51 28.43 -26.29
N PHE A 44 -19.07 28.71 -25.07
CA PHE A 44 -18.73 27.71 -24.07
C PHE A 44 -19.88 27.58 -23.09
N TYR A 45 -20.47 26.39 -23.01
CA TYR A 45 -21.59 26.07 -22.14
C TYR A 45 -21.22 24.96 -21.18
N VAL A 46 -21.42 25.18 -19.89
CA VAL A 46 -21.45 24.09 -18.90
C VAL A 46 -22.87 23.55 -18.89
N ASN A 47 -23.06 22.25 -19.10
CA ASN A 47 -24.38 21.62 -18.98
C ASN A 47 -24.77 21.55 -17.49
N ALA A 48 -26.07 21.61 -17.18
CA ALA A 48 -26.58 21.44 -15.82
C ALA A 48 -27.28 20.09 -15.68
N GLU A 49 -27.19 19.47 -14.51
CA GLU A 49 -27.92 18.23 -14.23
C GLU A 49 -29.34 18.53 -13.74
N ASP A 50 -29.47 19.38 -12.71
CA ASP A 50 -30.76 19.84 -12.19
C ASP A 50 -30.97 21.34 -12.45
N PRO A 51 -32.21 21.78 -12.79
CA PRO A 51 -32.52 23.21 -12.92
C PRO A 51 -32.36 24.05 -11.64
N THR A 52 -32.10 23.44 -10.48
CA THR A 52 -31.82 24.12 -9.20
C THR A 52 -30.33 24.30 -8.90
N ASP A 53 -29.45 23.61 -9.64
CA ASP A 53 -28.00 23.75 -9.53
C ASP A 53 -27.55 25.19 -9.77
N LYS A 54 -26.40 25.56 -9.21
CA LYS A 54 -25.81 26.90 -9.42
C LYS A 54 -24.35 26.85 -9.77
N ILE A 55 -23.99 27.39 -10.93
CA ILE A 55 -22.59 27.74 -11.21
C ILE A 55 -22.25 29.05 -10.51
N SER A 56 -21.09 29.12 -9.87
CA SER A 56 -20.65 30.30 -9.12
C SER A 56 -19.45 30.98 -9.79
N ALA A 57 -18.47 30.21 -10.25
CA ALA A 57 -17.20 30.72 -10.73
C ALA A 57 -16.61 29.86 -11.85
N VAL A 58 -15.83 30.51 -12.71
CA VAL A 58 -14.77 29.87 -13.50
C VAL A 58 -13.46 30.41 -12.93
N TYR A 59 -12.48 29.55 -12.68
CA TYR A 59 -11.29 29.88 -11.90
C TYR A 59 -10.06 29.09 -12.33
N GLY A 60 -8.87 29.62 -12.06
CA GLY A 60 -7.62 28.86 -12.16
C GLY A 60 -6.62 29.28 -11.10
N THR A 61 -5.78 28.33 -10.69
CA THR A 61 -4.67 28.46 -9.73
C THR A 61 -3.37 27.93 -10.35
N ASP A 62 -2.30 27.82 -9.59
CA ASP A 62 -1.05 27.13 -9.99
C ASP A 62 -1.18 25.60 -10.10
N VAL A 63 -2.13 25.01 -9.38
CA VAL A 63 -2.47 23.58 -9.48
C VAL A 63 -3.54 23.33 -10.55
N GLU A 64 -4.68 24.00 -10.44
CA GLU A 64 -5.81 23.89 -11.36
C GLU A 64 -5.74 25.02 -12.40
N ASN A 65 -4.87 24.86 -13.40
CA ASN A 65 -4.57 25.91 -14.38
C ASN A 65 -5.74 26.18 -15.34
N ILE A 66 -6.10 27.45 -15.61
CA ILE A 66 -6.88 27.80 -16.82
C ILE A 66 -5.90 28.01 -17.96
N VAL A 67 -6.11 27.30 -19.07
CA VAL A 67 -5.37 27.52 -20.31
C VAL A 67 -6.38 27.81 -21.43
N ILE A 68 -6.20 28.90 -22.17
CA ILE A 68 -6.96 29.18 -23.39
C ILE A 68 -5.99 29.61 -24.48
N ASN A 69 -5.79 28.75 -25.48
CA ASN A 69 -4.92 29.00 -26.61
C ASN A 69 -5.73 29.41 -27.84
N THR A 70 -5.44 30.61 -28.35
CA THR A 70 -6.03 31.20 -29.56
C THR A 70 -4.92 31.74 -30.46
N PRO A 71 -4.16 30.88 -31.17
CA PRO A 71 -2.92 31.30 -31.85
C PRO A 71 -3.09 32.43 -32.88
N SER A 72 -4.30 32.61 -33.42
CA SER A 72 -4.65 33.71 -34.34
C SER A 72 -5.18 34.99 -33.67
N GLY A 73 -5.16 35.04 -32.33
CA GLY A 73 -5.78 36.09 -31.51
C GLY A 73 -7.30 35.96 -31.42
N ILE A 74 -7.92 36.75 -30.55
CA ILE A 74 -9.38 36.86 -30.43
C ILE A 74 -9.90 38.18 -31.01
N PHE A 75 -11.12 38.15 -31.54
CA PHE A 75 -11.81 39.31 -32.07
C PHE A 75 -12.54 40.07 -30.96
N ASN A 76 -12.35 41.39 -30.92
CA ASN A 76 -13.19 42.32 -30.18
C ASN A 76 -13.34 43.63 -30.96
N SER A 77 -14.58 44.11 -31.06
CA SER A 77 -14.91 45.36 -31.72
C SER A 77 -14.34 46.56 -30.96
N PRO A 78 -14.05 47.69 -31.63
CA PRO A 78 -13.70 48.95 -30.96
C PRO A 78 -14.82 49.56 -30.10
N PHE A 79 -15.99 48.93 -30.03
CA PHE A 79 -17.18 49.42 -29.35
C PHE A 79 -17.51 48.65 -28.06
N ASN A 80 -16.97 47.44 -27.87
CA ASN A 80 -16.93 46.77 -26.59
C ASN A 80 -15.65 47.18 -25.83
N ALA A 81 -15.83 47.84 -24.69
CA ALA A 81 -14.74 48.28 -23.80
C ALA A 81 -14.65 47.44 -22.50
N GLY A 82 -15.35 46.30 -22.45
CA GLY A 82 -15.38 45.39 -21.30
C GLY A 82 -14.72 44.05 -21.61
N TRP A 83 -14.12 43.43 -20.59
CA TRP A 83 -13.65 42.04 -20.63
C TRP A 83 -14.81 41.03 -20.51
N ASN A 84 -15.97 41.49 -20.03
CA ASN A 84 -17.17 40.70 -19.83
C ASN A 84 -18.36 41.19 -20.69
N ALA A 85 -19.45 40.44 -20.67
CA ALA A 85 -20.67 40.71 -21.44
C ALA A 85 -21.30 42.09 -21.21
N ALA A 86 -20.93 42.81 -20.15
CA ALA A 86 -21.51 44.12 -19.80
C ALA A 86 -21.22 45.21 -20.84
N GLY A 87 -20.15 45.08 -21.63
CA GLY A 87 -19.78 46.04 -22.66
C GLY A 87 -20.58 45.93 -23.97
N ILE A 88 -21.29 44.82 -24.19
CA ILE A 88 -22.10 44.59 -25.40
C ILE A 88 -23.44 45.32 -25.25
N ASN A 89 -23.61 46.45 -25.94
CA ASN A 89 -24.90 47.16 -25.93
C ASN A 89 -25.83 46.66 -27.05
N PRO A 90 -26.96 45.96 -26.75
CA PRO A 90 -27.83 45.40 -27.77
C PRO A 90 -28.48 46.44 -28.70
N ALA A 91 -28.56 47.70 -28.27
CA ALA A 91 -29.06 48.78 -29.13
C ALA A 91 -28.13 49.08 -30.33
N PHE A 92 -26.84 48.75 -30.23
CA PHE A 92 -25.85 48.97 -31.28
C PHE A 92 -25.73 47.82 -32.28
N LEU A 93 -26.17 46.60 -31.95
CA LEU A 93 -26.13 45.43 -32.84
C LEU A 93 -26.87 45.63 -34.18
N THR A 94 -27.84 46.56 -34.25
CA THR A 94 -28.55 46.89 -35.51
C THR A 94 -27.76 47.82 -36.44
N ALA A 95 -26.73 48.49 -35.92
CA ALA A 95 -25.85 49.41 -36.65
C ALA A 95 -24.44 48.85 -36.85
N PHE A 96 -23.99 48.00 -35.91
CA PHE A 96 -22.68 47.33 -35.86
C PHE A 96 -22.92 45.85 -35.54
N PRO A 97 -23.27 45.01 -36.54
CA PRO A 97 -23.61 43.59 -36.31
C PRO A 97 -22.42 42.76 -35.84
N ASP A 98 -21.20 43.20 -36.17
CA ASP A 98 -19.91 42.65 -35.76
C ASP A 98 -19.72 42.63 -34.24
N MET A 99 -20.35 43.56 -33.50
CA MET A 99 -20.36 43.52 -32.02
C MET A 99 -21.04 42.27 -31.43
N ALA A 100 -21.81 41.50 -32.22
CA ALA A 100 -22.37 40.22 -31.76
C ALA A 100 -21.30 39.12 -31.67
N ASP A 101 -20.18 39.29 -32.40
CA ASP A 101 -19.06 38.36 -32.48
C ASP A 101 -17.95 38.73 -31.47
N ASP A 102 -18.15 39.70 -30.58
CA ASP A 102 -17.16 40.11 -29.58
C ASP A 102 -16.83 38.97 -28.60
N SER A 103 -15.58 38.93 -28.11
CA SER A 103 -15.08 37.90 -27.21
C SER A 103 -15.10 38.38 -25.76
N TYR A 104 -15.75 37.62 -24.88
CA TYR A 104 -15.99 38.02 -23.48
C TYR A 104 -16.19 36.83 -22.55
N ALA A 105 -15.81 37.00 -21.28
CA ALA A 105 -16.21 36.13 -20.18
C ALA A 105 -17.61 36.49 -19.64
N THR A 106 -18.32 35.50 -19.12
CA THR A 106 -19.69 35.67 -18.60
C THR A 106 -20.07 34.55 -17.62
N ILE A 107 -21.22 34.68 -16.96
CA ILE A 107 -21.90 33.54 -16.32
C ILE A 107 -23.39 33.72 -16.59
N GLY A 108 -24.00 32.79 -17.35
CA GLY A 108 -25.44 32.76 -17.64
C GLY A 108 -25.99 33.94 -18.46
N LEU A 109 -25.13 34.79 -19.06
CA LEU A 109 -25.55 36.02 -19.75
C LEU A 109 -24.89 36.18 -21.14
N SER A 110 -25.67 36.51 -22.16
CA SER A 110 -25.19 36.85 -23.52
C SER A 110 -25.10 38.37 -23.78
N GLY A 111 -25.03 39.15 -22.71
CA GLY A 111 -25.04 40.62 -22.71
C GLY A 111 -25.15 41.18 -21.28
N PRO A 112 -25.32 42.50 -21.11
CA PRO A 112 -25.29 43.14 -19.80
C PRO A 112 -26.47 42.71 -18.91
N ALA A 113 -26.18 42.38 -17.65
CA ALA A 113 -27.16 41.98 -16.64
C ALA A 113 -28.29 43.00 -16.46
N SER A 114 -28.01 44.30 -16.68
CA SER A 114 -29.01 45.37 -16.66
C SER A 114 -30.16 45.22 -17.66
N LEU A 115 -30.03 44.34 -18.65
CA LEU A 115 -31.06 44.01 -19.66
C LEU A 115 -31.57 42.56 -19.53
N ALA A 116 -31.08 41.81 -18.55
CA ALA A 116 -31.44 40.42 -18.28
C ALA A 116 -32.59 40.30 -17.26
N ALA A 117 -32.75 39.11 -16.65
CA ALA A 117 -33.75 38.88 -15.62
C ALA A 117 -33.48 39.73 -14.36
N ALA A 118 -34.54 40.09 -13.65
CA ALA A 118 -34.39 40.87 -12.42
C ALA A 118 -33.65 40.03 -11.35
N GLY A 119 -32.54 40.56 -10.83
CA GLY A 119 -31.64 39.84 -9.92
C GLY A 119 -30.40 39.24 -10.61
N SER A 120 -30.26 39.37 -11.94
CA SER A 120 -29.00 39.05 -12.62
C SER A 120 -27.88 40.04 -12.25
N ALA A 121 -26.63 39.56 -12.28
CA ALA A 121 -25.42 40.35 -12.08
C ALA A 121 -24.37 40.03 -13.15
N ASP A 122 -23.66 41.06 -13.63
CA ASP A 122 -22.47 40.89 -14.47
C ASP A 122 -21.35 40.25 -13.62
N PRO A 123 -20.49 39.38 -14.17
CA PRO A 123 -19.46 38.70 -13.38
C PRO A 123 -18.43 39.69 -12.83
N ALA A 124 -18.08 39.50 -11.57
CA ALA A 124 -16.92 40.12 -10.95
C ALA A 124 -15.64 39.38 -11.35
N LEU A 125 -14.48 40.01 -11.18
CA LEU A 125 -13.16 39.43 -11.47
C LEU A 125 -12.23 39.67 -10.28
N VAL A 126 -11.54 38.62 -9.87
CA VAL A 126 -10.33 38.65 -9.03
C VAL A 126 -9.22 38.05 -9.87
N GLU A 127 -8.06 38.69 -9.91
CA GLU A 127 -6.89 38.21 -10.67
C GLU A 127 -5.61 38.65 -9.94
N ASP A 128 -4.59 37.76 -9.94
CA ASP A 128 -3.26 38.09 -9.42
C ASP A 128 -2.65 39.26 -10.21
N ALA A 129 -2.00 40.19 -9.50
CA ALA A 129 -1.29 41.31 -10.12
C ALA A 129 -0.02 40.87 -10.88
N ALA A 130 0.49 39.66 -10.62
CA ALA A 130 1.60 39.04 -11.35
C ALA A 130 1.17 38.32 -12.64
N LEU A 131 -0.13 38.06 -12.84
CA LEU A 131 -0.65 37.31 -13.98
C LEU A 131 -0.44 38.06 -15.30
N SER A 132 0.17 37.39 -16.29
CA SER A 132 0.52 37.99 -17.59
C SER A 132 0.30 37.02 -18.78
N PRO A 133 -0.68 37.28 -19.67
CA PRO A 133 -1.66 38.36 -19.61
C PRO A 133 -2.68 38.13 -18.50
N SER A 134 -3.14 39.20 -17.86
CA SER A 134 -4.29 39.14 -16.96
C SER A 134 -5.55 38.69 -17.71
N VAL A 135 -6.56 38.13 -17.03
CA VAL A 135 -7.81 37.68 -17.66
C VAL A 135 -8.50 38.87 -18.34
N SER A 136 -8.54 40.01 -17.64
CA SER A 136 -9.04 41.27 -18.20
C SER A 136 -8.24 41.72 -19.44
N GLY A 137 -6.91 41.56 -19.41
CA GLY A 137 -6.00 41.90 -20.49
C GLY A 137 -6.18 41.03 -21.74
N TYR A 138 -6.34 39.72 -21.57
CA TYR A 138 -6.56 38.78 -22.66
C TYR A 138 -7.78 39.19 -23.50
N PHE A 139 -8.95 39.38 -22.87
CA PHE A 139 -10.16 39.82 -23.54
C PHE A 139 -10.03 41.23 -24.17
N LEU A 140 -9.48 42.20 -23.44
CA LEU A 140 -9.42 43.60 -23.91
C LEU A 140 -8.39 43.85 -25.02
N THR A 141 -7.34 43.04 -25.15
CA THR A 141 -6.21 43.32 -26.07
C THR A 141 -6.14 42.41 -27.29
N GLY A 142 -7.05 41.43 -27.43
CA GLY A 142 -7.02 40.47 -28.53
C GLY A 142 -5.99 39.34 -28.30
N GLY A 143 -5.89 38.85 -27.06
CA GLY A 143 -4.87 37.91 -26.63
C GLY A 143 -4.80 36.60 -27.44
N THR A 144 -3.60 36.02 -27.51
CA THR A 144 -3.31 34.78 -28.26
C THR A 144 -3.17 33.54 -27.37
N SER A 145 -2.92 33.75 -26.07
CA SER A 145 -2.97 32.70 -25.05
C SER A 145 -3.31 33.37 -23.71
N LEU A 146 -4.12 32.70 -22.89
CA LEU A 146 -4.31 32.97 -21.47
C LEU A 146 -3.84 31.73 -20.72
N ASN A 147 -2.95 31.92 -19.74
CA ASN A 147 -2.55 30.86 -18.82
C ASN A 147 -2.63 31.44 -17.40
N VAL A 148 -3.52 30.89 -16.57
CA VAL A 148 -3.70 31.26 -15.17
C VAL A 148 -3.05 30.15 -14.35
N ASN A 149 -1.83 30.43 -13.87
CA ASN A 149 -0.94 29.45 -13.23
C ASN A 149 -0.16 30.02 -12.02
N THR A 150 -0.76 30.99 -11.32
CA THR A 150 -0.16 31.66 -10.15
C THR A 150 -0.88 31.21 -8.88
N LEU A 151 -0.17 31.17 -7.74
CA LEU A 151 -0.73 30.79 -6.43
C LEU A 151 -2.02 31.55 -6.03
N THR A 152 -2.11 32.87 -6.29
CA THR A 152 -3.35 33.64 -6.04
C THR A 152 -4.43 33.40 -7.11
N GLY A 153 -4.01 32.92 -8.28
CA GLY A 153 -4.86 32.58 -9.41
C GLY A 153 -5.62 33.75 -10.04
N ALA A 154 -6.69 33.40 -10.75
CA ALA A 154 -7.72 34.32 -11.20
C ALA A 154 -9.07 33.62 -11.30
N SER A 155 -10.15 34.35 -11.04
CA SER A 155 -11.52 33.86 -11.19
C SER A 155 -12.48 34.96 -11.60
N TRP A 156 -13.36 34.65 -12.55
CA TRP A 156 -14.57 35.43 -12.77
C TRP A 156 -15.78 34.68 -12.20
N TYR A 157 -16.59 35.41 -11.41
CA TYR A 157 -17.60 34.79 -10.56
C TYR A 157 -18.85 35.66 -10.41
N VAL A 158 -19.95 35.01 -10.03
CA VAL A 158 -21.19 35.63 -9.56
C VAL A 158 -21.54 35.04 -8.20
N LEU A 159 -22.23 35.81 -7.36
CA LEU A 159 -22.72 35.26 -6.09
C LEU A 159 -23.86 34.27 -6.35
N ASN A 160 -23.98 33.22 -5.53
CA ASN A 160 -25.07 32.22 -5.55
C ASN A 160 -26.51 32.80 -5.33
N THR A 161 -26.61 34.12 -5.12
CA THR A 161 -27.85 34.90 -5.05
C THR A 161 -28.24 35.57 -6.37
N ALA A 162 -27.35 35.57 -7.37
CA ALA A 162 -27.60 36.12 -8.70
C ALA A 162 -28.52 35.19 -9.50
N THR A 163 -29.52 35.75 -10.18
CA THR A 163 -30.50 34.95 -10.94
C THR A 163 -29.89 34.21 -12.13
N ASN A 164 -28.79 34.72 -12.68
CA ASN A 164 -28.02 34.09 -13.76
C ASN A 164 -27.01 33.02 -13.28
N ALA A 165 -26.96 32.73 -11.97
CA ALA A 165 -26.27 31.54 -11.46
C ALA A 165 -27.09 30.26 -11.70
N LEU A 166 -28.40 30.36 -11.96
CA LEU A 166 -29.26 29.23 -12.36
C LEU A 166 -29.17 28.97 -13.87
N PRO A 167 -29.30 27.70 -14.31
CA PRO A 167 -29.15 27.35 -15.71
C PRO A 167 -30.32 27.82 -16.56
N VAL A 168 -30.04 28.19 -17.82
CA VAL A 168 -31.04 28.55 -18.82
C VAL A 168 -31.07 27.44 -19.87
N ASP A 169 -32.24 26.86 -20.09
CA ASP A 169 -32.43 25.69 -20.96
C ASP A 169 -31.49 24.51 -20.63
N GLY A 170 -31.18 24.33 -19.33
CA GLY A 170 -30.34 23.23 -18.82
C GLY A 170 -28.84 23.44 -18.95
N ARG A 171 -28.37 24.69 -19.11
CA ARG A 171 -26.94 25.02 -19.27
C ARG A 171 -26.60 26.47 -18.91
N TRP A 172 -25.33 26.74 -18.64
CA TRP A 172 -24.78 28.08 -18.40
C TRP A 172 -23.79 28.46 -19.49
N LEU A 173 -24.00 29.59 -20.15
CA LEU A 173 -22.95 30.21 -20.97
C LEU A 173 -21.87 30.78 -20.04
N ILE A 174 -20.60 30.40 -20.22
CA ILE A 174 -19.46 30.85 -19.39
C ILE A 174 -18.48 31.77 -20.14
N MET A 175 -18.41 31.67 -21.47
CA MET A 175 -17.70 32.66 -22.31
C MET A 175 -18.11 32.53 -23.79
N GLN A 176 -17.85 33.60 -24.54
CA GLN A 176 -17.85 33.60 -26.00
C GLN A 176 -16.45 34.03 -26.47
N ILE A 177 -15.86 33.29 -27.41
CA ILE A 177 -14.58 33.64 -28.04
C ILE A 177 -14.72 33.53 -29.55
N THR A 178 -14.31 34.57 -30.27
CA THR A 178 -14.28 34.57 -31.74
C THR A 178 -12.86 34.63 -32.22
N THR A 179 -12.46 33.71 -33.09
CA THR A 179 -11.13 33.69 -33.69
C THR A 179 -11.18 33.21 -35.14
N THR A 180 -10.15 33.53 -35.93
CA THR A 180 -9.95 33.04 -37.29
C THR A 180 -9.17 31.71 -37.35
N GLY A 181 -8.58 31.29 -36.22
CA GLY A 181 -7.79 30.07 -36.10
C GLY A 181 -8.49 28.95 -35.34
N SER A 182 -7.71 27.98 -34.88
CA SER A 182 -8.14 26.99 -33.88
C SER A 182 -8.22 27.59 -32.48
N ILE A 183 -8.92 26.89 -31.58
CA ILE A 183 -8.97 27.18 -30.16
C ILE A 183 -8.83 25.87 -29.39
N SER A 184 -8.04 25.85 -28.32
CA SER A 184 -7.88 24.70 -27.42
C SER A 184 -7.49 25.17 -26.02
N GLY A 185 -7.56 24.29 -25.02
CA GLY A 185 -7.17 24.62 -23.66
C GLY A 185 -7.84 23.77 -22.59
N THR A 186 -7.86 24.30 -21.37
CA THR A 186 -8.41 23.67 -20.16
C THR A 186 -9.16 24.74 -19.36
N LEU A 187 -10.36 24.41 -18.87
CA LEU A 187 -11.21 25.30 -18.08
C LEU A 187 -11.66 24.61 -16.80
N ASN A 188 -11.60 25.34 -15.68
CA ASN A 188 -12.00 24.83 -14.38
C ASN A 188 -13.13 25.69 -13.83
N TYR A 189 -14.20 25.07 -13.34
CA TYR A 189 -15.40 25.76 -12.88
C TYR A 189 -16.03 25.10 -11.66
N GLN A 190 -16.70 25.94 -10.85
CA GLN A 190 -17.32 25.56 -9.59
C GLN A 190 -18.85 25.58 -9.70
N VAL A 191 -19.46 24.42 -9.43
CA VAL A 191 -20.91 24.22 -9.36
C VAL A 191 -21.30 23.84 -7.93
N PHE A 192 -22.47 24.31 -7.50
CA PHE A 192 -23.13 23.93 -6.27
C PHE A 192 -24.39 23.12 -6.65
N PRO A 193 -24.35 21.77 -6.55
CA PRO A 193 -25.52 20.93 -6.79
C PRO A 193 -26.69 21.34 -5.89
N LEU A 194 -27.90 21.33 -6.44
CA LEU A 194 -29.15 21.78 -5.80
C LEU A 194 -29.13 23.25 -5.27
N GLY A 195 -28.02 23.97 -5.47
CA GLY A 195 -27.80 25.33 -4.99
C GLY A 195 -27.54 25.47 -3.48
N GLU A 196 -27.24 24.37 -2.79
CA GLU A 196 -26.76 24.35 -1.40
C GLU A 196 -25.28 24.75 -1.32
N GLY A 197 -24.84 25.32 -0.20
CA GLY A 197 -23.52 25.95 -0.11
C GLY A 197 -22.38 25.05 0.36
N ASP A 198 -22.73 23.92 0.99
CA ASP A 198 -21.78 23.01 1.63
C ASP A 198 -21.31 21.91 0.65
N ASP A 199 -22.19 21.51 -0.28
CA ASP A 199 -21.87 20.61 -1.38
C ASP A 199 -21.33 21.42 -2.58
N GLN A 200 -20.02 21.46 -2.77
CA GLN A 200 -19.37 22.10 -3.93
C GLN A 200 -18.68 21.06 -4.82
N VAL A 201 -18.86 21.19 -6.13
CA VAL A 201 -18.16 20.36 -7.13
C VAL A 201 -17.26 21.27 -7.97
N ARG A 202 -16.01 20.86 -8.13
CA ARG A 202 -14.98 21.52 -8.93
C ARG A 202 -14.63 20.63 -10.11
N ILE A 203 -14.58 21.20 -11.31
CA ILE A 203 -14.59 20.41 -12.53
C ILE A 203 -13.65 21.04 -13.54
N THR A 204 -12.70 20.23 -14.00
CA THR A 204 -11.68 20.56 -14.98
C THR A 204 -12.01 19.88 -16.30
N ASN A 205 -12.11 20.65 -17.38
CA ASN A 205 -12.37 20.11 -18.73
C ASN A 205 -11.35 20.64 -19.74
N ALA A 206 -10.60 19.72 -20.35
CA ALA A 206 -9.80 19.99 -21.54
C ALA A 206 -10.71 20.06 -22.78
N PHE A 207 -10.37 20.93 -23.73
CA PHE A 207 -11.13 21.08 -24.97
C PHE A 207 -10.23 21.40 -26.17
N ASN A 208 -10.65 20.94 -27.35
CA ASN A 208 -9.97 21.24 -28.62
C ASN A 208 -11.02 21.47 -29.72
N GLY A 209 -11.18 22.73 -30.13
CA GLY A 209 -12.19 23.15 -31.09
C GLY A 209 -13.61 23.16 -30.50
N ALA A 210 -14.58 22.70 -31.31
CA ALA A 210 -15.99 22.62 -30.94
C ALA A 210 -16.42 21.16 -30.78
N GLY A 211 -17.23 20.88 -29.76
CA GLY A 211 -17.63 19.54 -29.35
C GLY A 211 -18.31 19.55 -27.98
N THR A 212 -18.81 18.41 -27.55
CA THR A 212 -19.10 18.16 -26.13
C THR A 212 -17.94 17.36 -25.58
N PHE A 213 -17.29 17.90 -24.58
CA PHE A 213 -16.23 17.29 -23.80
C PHE A 213 -16.90 16.85 -22.49
N PRO A 214 -17.28 15.56 -22.37
CA PRO A 214 -17.64 15.02 -21.07
C PRO A 214 -16.39 15.03 -20.18
N MET A 215 -16.61 14.96 -18.87
CA MET A 215 -15.57 14.51 -17.95
C MET A 215 -15.09 13.14 -18.45
N GLU A 216 -13.79 12.88 -18.52
CA GLU A 216 -13.37 11.49 -18.55
C GLU A 216 -13.65 10.93 -17.16
N ASP A 217 -14.52 9.93 -17.10
CA ASP A 217 -14.74 9.19 -15.86
C ASP A 217 -13.39 8.56 -15.51
N VAL A 218 -12.78 9.00 -14.41
CA VAL A 218 -11.57 8.40 -13.85
C VAL A 218 -12.08 7.51 -12.72
N PRO A 219 -12.14 6.19 -12.93
CA PRO A 219 -12.63 5.27 -11.91
C PRO A 219 -11.51 5.02 -10.90
N GLY A 220 -11.86 5.07 -9.62
CA GLY A 220 -10.94 4.83 -8.51
C GLY A 220 -11.59 5.25 -7.21
N CYS A 221 -10.91 5.05 -6.08
CA CYS A 221 -11.50 5.41 -4.80
C CYS A 221 -11.62 6.93 -4.63
N THR A 222 -12.85 7.43 -4.47
CA THR A 222 -13.12 8.86 -4.23
C THR A 222 -13.19 9.24 -2.75
N ASP A 223 -13.08 8.28 -1.84
CA ASP A 223 -13.10 8.55 -0.39
C ASP A 223 -11.69 8.87 0.12
N SER A 224 -11.49 10.11 0.58
CA SER A 224 -10.20 10.60 1.09
C SER A 224 -9.71 9.92 2.38
N SER A 225 -10.50 9.01 2.97
CA SER A 225 -10.11 8.19 4.12
C SER A 225 -9.64 6.78 3.76
N ALA A 226 -9.61 6.40 2.48
CA ALA A 226 -9.09 5.12 2.01
C ALA A 226 -7.60 5.16 1.63
N CYS A 227 -6.90 4.04 1.82
CA CYS A 227 -5.49 3.82 1.42
C CYS A 227 -5.21 4.15 -0.05
N ASN A 228 -6.14 3.78 -0.93
CA ASN A 228 -6.02 3.95 -2.38
C ASN A 228 -6.85 5.13 -2.91
N TYR A 229 -7.11 6.14 -2.07
CA TYR A 229 -7.75 7.38 -2.50
C TYR A 229 -7.01 7.99 -3.70
N ASP A 230 -7.73 8.16 -4.80
CA ASP A 230 -7.23 8.78 -6.01
C ASP A 230 -7.84 10.18 -6.14
N ASN A 231 -7.02 11.21 -5.98
CA ASN A 231 -7.45 12.60 -6.11
C ASN A 231 -7.82 13.00 -7.56
N THR A 232 -7.52 12.16 -8.54
CA THR A 232 -7.96 12.30 -9.93
C THR A 232 -9.26 11.53 -10.21
N ALA A 233 -9.61 10.56 -9.37
CA ALA A 233 -10.85 9.81 -9.48
C ALA A 233 -12.08 10.68 -9.22
N ASN A 234 -13.10 10.47 -10.04
CA ASN A 234 -14.36 11.21 -10.01
C ASN A 234 -15.59 10.29 -10.00
N VAL A 235 -15.37 8.99 -10.12
CA VAL A 235 -16.37 7.93 -9.99
C VAL A 235 -15.80 6.85 -9.07
N ASP A 236 -16.44 6.64 -7.93
CA ASP A 236 -16.15 5.49 -7.06
C ASP A 236 -16.47 4.19 -7.80
N ASP A 237 -15.43 3.41 -8.09
CA ASP A 237 -15.54 2.10 -8.71
C ASP A 237 -15.74 0.97 -7.67
N GLY A 238 -15.79 1.32 -6.38
CA GLY A 238 -15.87 0.40 -5.26
C GLY A 238 -14.51 -0.20 -4.86
N SER A 239 -13.40 0.31 -5.39
CA SER A 239 -12.05 -0.13 -5.03
C SER A 239 -11.58 0.40 -3.67
N CYS A 240 -12.30 1.32 -3.02
CA CYS A 240 -11.89 1.94 -1.76
C CYS A 240 -11.47 0.92 -0.69
N GLN A 241 -10.18 0.94 -0.38
CA GLN A 241 -9.51 0.03 0.54
C GLN A 241 -9.18 0.76 1.83
N PHE A 242 -9.84 0.41 2.93
CA PHE A 242 -9.61 1.06 4.22
C PHE A 242 -8.61 0.27 5.09
N CYS A 243 -8.56 -1.06 4.96
CA CYS A 243 -7.82 -1.97 5.87
C CYS A 243 -6.77 -2.83 5.16
N GLY A 244 -6.00 -2.25 4.23
CA GLY A 244 -5.01 -3.02 3.47
C GLY A 244 -4.01 -2.18 2.69
N CYS A 245 -3.49 -1.11 3.28
CA CYS A 245 -2.43 -0.27 2.70
C CYS A 245 -1.12 -1.04 2.38
N ASP A 246 -1.03 -2.35 2.67
CA ASP A 246 0.13 -3.22 2.48
C ASP A 246 0.43 -3.54 0.99
N GLY A 247 0.82 -2.50 0.24
CA GLY A 247 1.90 -2.62 -0.73
C GLY A 247 3.26 -2.50 -0.01
N PRO A 248 4.39 -2.87 -0.64
CA PRO A 248 5.72 -2.81 -0.02
C PRO A 248 6.29 -1.38 0.04
N SER A 249 5.51 -0.42 0.53
CA SER A 249 5.99 0.83 1.11
C SER A 249 6.16 0.63 2.61
N THR A 250 7.29 1.07 3.15
CA THR A 250 7.64 0.89 4.57
C THR A 250 6.70 1.67 5.49
N ALA A 251 5.62 1.04 5.95
CA ALA A 251 4.91 1.46 7.16
C ALA A 251 5.95 1.65 8.25
N SER A 252 6.13 2.88 8.73
CA SER A 252 7.37 3.28 9.41
C SER A 252 7.53 2.69 10.82
N GLY A 253 6.60 1.84 11.28
CA GLY A 253 6.59 1.17 12.59
C GLY A 253 6.44 2.10 13.81
N TYR A 254 6.61 3.40 13.64
CA TYR A 254 6.36 4.44 14.62
C TYR A 254 4.86 4.72 14.79
N THR A 255 4.40 4.80 16.04
CA THR A 255 3.01 5.17 16.38
C THR A 255 2.97 6.38 17.32
N LEU A 256 1.79 7.01 17.42
CA LEU A 256 1.47 8.03 18.41
C LEU A 256 0.46 7.45 19.40
N THR A 257 0.83 7.30 20.66
CA THR A 257 -0.08 6.91 21.75
C THR A 257 -0.53 8.13 22.55
N VAL A 258 -1.85 8.32 22.66
CA VAL A 258 -2.50 9.41 23.40
C VAL A 258 -3.17 8.85 24.65
N GLU A 259 -2.45 8.87 25.79
CA GLU A 259 -2.91 8.30 27.05
C GLU A 259 -3.80 9.28 27.85
N PRO A 260 -5.05 8.90 28.21
CA PRO A 260 -5.91 9.70 29.07
C PRO A 260 -5.71 9.33 30.54
N SER A 261 -5.58 10.34 31.40
CA SER A 261 -5.47 10.15 32.85
C SER A 261 -6.29 11.16 33.64
N ALA A 262 -6.77 10.79 34.82
CA ALA A 262 -7.53 11.72 35.67
C ALA A 262 -6.63 12.86 36.16
N ALA A 263 -7.06 14.10 35.92
CA ALA A 263 -6.42 15.29 36.49
C ALA A 263 -6.77 15.45 37.98
N THR A 264 -6.03 16.32 38.67
CA THR A 264 -6.26 16.67 40.08
C THR A 264 -7.60 17.38 40.27
N ASP A 265 -7.96 18.26 39.33
CA ASP A 265 -9.22 19.01 39.37
C ASP A 265 -10.39 18.17 38.81
N PRO A 266 -11.46 17.92 39.59
CA PRO A 266 -12.54 17.04 39.18
C PRO A 266 -13.29 17.54 37.94
N GLY A 267 -13.32 16.70 36.90
CA GLY A 267 -13.95 17.00 35.62
C GLY A 267 -12.97 17.44 34.52
N LEU A 268 -11.66 17.37 34.78
CA LEU A 268 -10.62 17.47 33.75
C LEU A 268 -9.95 16.10 33.52
N THR A 269 -9.59 15.85 32.26
CA THR A 269 -8.76 14.74 31.80
C THR A 269 -7.43 15.31 31.32
N ARG A 270 -6.33 14.68 31.75
CA ARG A 270 -4.96 14.97 31.34
C ARG A 270 -4.54 13.93 30.30
N TYR A 271 -4.42 14.37 29.05
CA TYR A 271 -3.93 13.58 27.93
C TYR A 271 -2.41 13.76 27.79
N ARG A 272 -1.68 12.66 27.58
CA ARG A 272 -0.26 12.67 27.28
C ARG A 272 -0.02 12.04 25.93
N PHE A 273 0.77 12.71 25.12
CA PHE A 273 1.12 12.30 23.77
C PHE A 273 2.51 11.71 23.80
N TYR A 274 2.60 10.44 23.44
CA TYR A 274 3.83 9.66 23.32
C TYR A 274 4.01 9.28 21.87
N VAL A 275 5.23 9.41 21.35
CA VAL A 275 5.62 8.75 20.10
C VAL A 275 6.35 7.48 20.48
N ASP A 276 5.83 6.35 19.99
CA ASP A 276 6.34 5.02 20.21
C ASP A 276 7.43 4.74 19.16
N MET A 277 8.64 4.44 19.61
CA MET A 277 9.84 4.26 18.79
C MET A 277 10.05 2.78 18.46
N MET A 278 10.57 2.49 17.25
CA MET A 278 10.85 1.12 16.83
C MET A 278 12.04 0.50 17.58
N ASP A 279 13.12 1.26 17.78
CA ASP A 279 14.32 0.80 18.47
C ASP A 279 14.79 1.80 19.54
N ALA A 280 15.41 1.27 20.61
CA ALA A 280 15.95 2.06 21.71
C ALA A 280 17.15 2.98 21.30
N SER A 281 17.69 2.81 20.11
CA SER A 281 18.71 3.69 19.51
C SER A 281 18.14 4.82 18.65
N ASP A 282 16.84 4.81 18.32
CA ASP A 282 16.18 5.89 17.61
C ASP A 282 16.19 7.18 18.45
N THR A 283 16.16 8.35 17.79
CA THR A 283 16.07 9.63 18.50
C THR A 283 14.96 10.52 17.93
N PHE A 284 14.24 11.18 18.83
CA PHE A 284 13.19 12.12 18.50
C PHE A 284 13.73 13.55 18.42
N SER A 285 13.47 14.24 17.31
CA SER A 285 14.04 15.56 17.01
C SER A 285 13.08 16.70 17.35
N ALA A 286 11.89 16.68 16.75
CA ALA A 286 11.02 17.85 16.69
C ALA A 286 9.55 17.49 16.48
N VAL A 287 8.67 18.37 16.94
CA VAL A 287 7.27 18.48 16.50
C VAL A 287 7.14 19.78 15.71
N PHE A 288 6.47 19.76 14.56
CA PHE A 288 6.37 20.93 13.70
C PHE A 288 5.06 20.99 12.89
N GLY A 289 4.77 22.17 12.34
CA GLY A 289 3.77 22.34 11.28
C GLY A 289 4.01 23.59 10.45
N ASN A 290 3.56 23.54 9.20
CA ASN A 290 3.65 24.60 8.18
C ASN A 290 2.44 24.52 7.21
N SER A 291 2.46 25.24 6.09
CA SER A 291 1.34 25.27 5.13
C SER A 291 1.17 24.01 4.27
N GLU A 292 2.15 23.12 4.24
CA GLU A 292 2.09 21.83 3.51
C GLU A 292 1.74 20.68 4.48
N GLN A 293 2.29 20.73 5.70
CA GLN A 293 2.05 19.79 6.78
C GLN A 293 1.55 20.55 8.02
N PRO A 294 0.24 20.82 8.16
CA PRO A 294 -0.29 21.61 9.25
C PRO A 294 -0.19 20.88 10.59
N LEU A 295 0.15 21.59 11.66
CA LEU A 295 0.06 21.10 13.04
C LEU A 295 -1.19 21.68 13.67
N LEU A 296 -2.10 20.82 14.12
CA LEU A 296 -3.41 21.19 14.66
C LEU A 296 -3.70 20.40 15.94
N VAL A 297 -4.06 21.08 17.03
CA VAL A 297 -4.54 20.44 18.26
C VAL A 297 -5.77 21.18 18.76
N ASN A 298 -6.93 20.62 18.42
CA ASN A 298 -8.24 21.13 18.81
C ASN A 298 -8.58 20.69 20.24
N VAL A 299 -8.98 21.65 21.05
CA VAL A 299 -9.38 21.43 22.45
C VAL A 299 -10.64 22.27 22.70
N PRO A 300 -11.84 21.87 22.20
CA PRO A 300 -13.02 22.74 22.17
C PRO A 300 -13.49 23.21 23.56
N SER A 301 -13.21 22.42 24.60
CA SER A 301 -13.48 22.75 26.01
C SER A 301 -12.45 23.69 26.66
N GLY A 302 -11.35 24.00 25.96
CA GLY A 302 -10.24 24.83 26.41
C GLY A 302 -9.15 24.04 27.15
N ALA A 303 -7.88 24.33 26.84
CA ALA A 303 -6.71 23.81 27.54
C ALA A 303 -6.58 24.41 28.94
N PHE A 304 -6.23 23.60 29.93
CA PHE A 304 -6.02 24.01 31.31
C PHE A 304 -4.57 24.44 31.56
N ASN A 305 -4.41 25.59 32.21
CA ASN A 305 -3.14 26.09 32.73
C ASN A 305 -3.35 26.88 34.03
N THR A 306 -2.55 26.60 35.05
CA THR A 306 -2.45 27.44 36.25
C THR A 306 -1.77 28.77 35.92
N GLY A 307 -2.08 29.82 36.69
CA GLY A 307 -1.33 31.07 36.65
C GLY A 307 0.07 31.02 37.28
N PHE A 308 0.60 29.82 37.54
CA PHE A 308 1.89 29.58 38.18
C PHE A 308 2.94 29.04 37.20
N ASN A 309 2.53 28.29 36.17
CA ASN A 309 3.42 27.99 35.05
C ASN A 309 3.61 29.26 34.21
N SER A 310 4.88 29.69 34.07
CA SER A 310 5.28 30.86 33.27
C SER A 310 6.07 30.47 32.02
N SER A 311 6.05 29.20 31.62
CA SER A 311 6.68 28.66 30.41
C SER A 311 5.66 27.92 29.55
N TRP A 312 5.91 27.88 28.25
CA TRP A 312 5.16 27.07 27.28
C TRP A 312 5.58 25.58 27.30
N ASN A 313 6.73 25.28 27.90
CA ASN A 313 7.28 23.93 28.01
C ASN A 313 7.45 23.47 29.47
N ALA A 314 7.81 22.19 29.64
CA ALA A 314 7.95 21.52 30.94
C ALA A 314 8.90 22.21 31.94
N SER A 315 9.79 23.13 31.51
CA SER A 315 10.70 23.88 32.38
C SER A 315 10.00 24.80 33.39
N GLY A 316 8.72 25.14 33.15
CA GLY A 316 7.91 25.90 34.10
C GLY A 316 7.39 25.08 35.29
N LEU A 317 7.42 23.75 35.21
CA LEU A 317 6.94 22.83 36.25
C LEU A 317 7.95 22.67 37.39
N ASN A 318 8.10 23.71 38.22
CA ASN A 318 9.00 23.64 39.37
C ASN A 318 8.55 22.53 40.35
N PRO A 319 9.34 21.47 40.59
CA PRO A 319 8.92 20.34 41.42
C PRO A 319 8.60 20.74 42.88
N ALA A 320 9.22 21.81 43.39
CA ALA A 320 8.94 22.33 44.72
C ALA A 320 7.59 23.06 44.82
N PHE A 321 7.06 23.56 43.69
CA PHE A 321 5.73 24.17 43.62
C PHE A 321 4.65 23.13 43.35
N VAL A 322 4.89 22.14 42.47
CA VAL A 322 3.97 20.99 42.28
C VAL A 322 3.68 20.28 43.61
N ALA A 323 4.66 20.16 44.50
CA ALA A 323 4.48 19.59 45.84
C ALA A 323 3.59 20.44 46.79
N GLN A 324 3.28 21.70 46.44
CA GLN A 324 2.44 22.62 47.22
C GLN A 324 1.12 22.97 46.51
N PHE A 325 1.11 22.89 45.17
CA PHE A 325 0.02 23.18 44.24
C PHE A 325 -0.05 22.01 43.25
N PRO A 326 -0.62 20.85 43.63
CA PRO A 326 -0.63 19.65 42.80
C PRO A 326 -1.28 19.85 41.44
N GLU A 327 -2.23 20.79 41.34
CA GLU A 327 -2.89 21.22 40.10
C GLU A 327 -1.90 21.66 39.00
N MET A 328 -0.69 22.13 39.36
CA MET A 328 0.34 22.47 38.37
C MET A 328 0.85 21.26 37.57
N ALA A 329 0.73 20.03 38.10
CA ALA A 329 1.11 18.81 37.37
C ALA A 329 0.18 18.54 36.17
N ASP A 330 -0.99 19.16 36.15
CA ASP A 330 -2.01 19.04 35.11
C ASP A 330 -1.97 20.21 34.11
N ASP A 331 -0.97 21.10 34.19
CA ASP A 331 -0.81 22.16 33.19
C ASP A 331 -0.56 21.57 31.79
N THR A 332 -1.04 22.29 30.78
CA THR A 332 -0.80 22.00 29.36
C THR A 332 0.57 22.54 28.93
N TYR A 333 1.45 21.71 28.38
CA TYR A 333 2.81 22.09 27.96
C TYR A 333 3.35 21.22 26.81
N ALA A 334 4.20 21.82 25.98
CA ALA A 334 5.02 21.10 25.00
C ALA A 334 6.28 20.52 25.67
N THR A 335 6.76 19.39 25.16
CA THR A 335 7.98 18.74 25.68
C THR A 335 8.64 17.85 24.63
N ILE A 336 9.82 17.31 24.94
CA ILE A 336 10.41 16.14 24.28
C ILE A 336 11.09 15.32 25.39
N GLY A 337 10.60 14.12 25.68
CA GLY A 337 11.17 13.19 26.68
C GLY A 337 11.21 13.70 28.13
N LEU A 338 10.50 14.78 28.47
CA LEU A 338 10.56 15.43 29.79
C LEU A 338 9.18 15.69 30.39
N THR A 339 8.98 15.33 31.66
CA THR A 339 7.77 15.67 32.44
C THR A 339 8.01 16.81 33.45
N GLY A 340 9.10 17.55 33.25
CA GLY A 340 9.52 18.68 34.09
C GLY A 340 10.83 19.28 33.57
N PRO A 341 11.47 20.22 34.31
CA PRO A 341 12.66 20.90 33.84
C PRO A 341 13.84 19.96 33.62
N ALA A 342 14.53 20.08 32.47
CA ALA A 342 15.67 19.24 32.09
C ALA A 342 16.74 19.21 33.19
N SER A 343 17.03 20.37 33.79
CA SER A 343 17.95 20.52 34.93
C SER A 343 17.63 19.70 36.19
N THR A 344 16.41 19.15 36.29
CA THR A 344 15.93 18.31 37.39
C THR A 344 15.50 16.91 36.97
N SER A 345 15.57 16.58 35.68
CA SER A 345 15.13 15.29 35.11
C SER A 345 15.93 14.08 35.62
N GLY A 346 17.22 14.27 35.88
CA GLY A 346 18.17 13.18 36.14
C GLY A 346 18.71 12.50 34.88
N ILE A 347 18.23 12.88 33.70
CA ILE A 347 18.71 12.39 32.39
C ILE A 347 20.01 13.12 32.04
N ALA A 348 21.04 12.36 31.65
CA ALA A 348 22.34 12.94 31.31
C ALA A 348 22.29 13.62 29.94
N GLY A 349 22.73 14.87 29.85
CA GLY A 349 22.69 15.63 28.59
C GLY A 349 21.29 16.13 28.18
N ALA A 350 20.30 16.07 29.07
CA ALA A 350 18.96 16.55 28.75
C ALA A 350 18.90 18.09 28.57
N ALA A 351 18.09 18.52 27.61
CA ALA A 351 17.82 19.91 27.28
C ALA A 351 16.32 20.19 27.26
N ASP A 352 15.91 21.35 27.81
CA ASP A 352 14.54 21.84 27.65
C ASP A 352 14.32 22.22 26.17
N PRO A 353 13.19 21.88 25.53
CA PRO A 353 13.01 22.10 24.09
C PRO A 353 13.15 23.57 23.67
N GLY A 354 13.80 23.78 22.53
CA GLY A 354 13.81 25.04 21.79
C GLY A 354 12.48 25.28 21.07
N LEU A 355 12.26 26.52 20.64
CA LEU A 355 11.07 26.96 19.93
C LEU A 355 11.45 27.82 18.74
N ALA A 356 10.83 27.56 17.59
CA ALA A 356 10.71 28.47 16.47
C ALA A 356 9.21 28.68 16.19
N GLU A 357 8.75 29.93 16.09
CA GLU A 357 7.34 30.21 15.84
C GLU A 357 7.15 31.38 14.86
N ASP A 358 6.13 31.29 14.00
CA ASP A 358 5.74 32.39 13.10
C ASP A 358 5.20 33.56 13.95
N PRO A 359 5.75 34.78 13.82
CA PRO A 359 5.22 35.96 14.52
C PRO A 359 3.75 36.29 14.21
N ALA A 360 3.18 35.77 13.12
CA ALA A 360 1.76 35.90 12.77
C ALA A 360 0.88 34.80 13.39
N GLN A 361 1.44 33.63 13.68
CA GLN A 361 0.74 32.47 14.24
C GLN A 361 1.65 31.70 15.22
N GLY A 362 1.89 32.29 16.39
CA GLY A 362 2.67 31.65 17.44
C GLY A 362 1.87 30.55 18.15
N ILE A 363 2.53 29.44 18.46
CA ILE A 363 1.94 28.30 19.21
C ILE A 363 2.07 28.46 20.74
N THR A 364 3.02 29.29 21.20
CA THR A 364 3.21 29.65 22.63
C THR A 364 1.91 30.00 23.38
N PRO A 365 0.94 30.76 22.81
CA PRO A 365 -0.29 31.12 23.49
C PRO A 365 -1.16 29.94 23.94
N PHE A 366 -1.08 28.78 23.28
CA PHE A 366 -1.87 27.59 23.63
C PHE A 366 -1.42 26.98 24.96
N PHE A 367 -0.11 26.92 25.21
CA PHE A 367 0.49 26.32 26.41
C PHE A 367 0.56 27.27 27.63
N ILE A 368 0.18 28.55 27.47
CA ILE A 368 0.26 29.55 28.54
C ILE A 368 -1.12 30.12 28.90
N ASN A 369 -2.04 30.25 27.94
CA ASN A 369 -3.35 30.85 28.20
C ASN A 369 -4.39 29.80 28.55
N ASN A 370 -4.75 29.71 29.83
CA ASN A 370 -5.88 28.90 30.29
C ASN A 370 -7.17 29.22 29.52
N GLY A 371 -7.75 28.20 28.89
CA GLY A 371 -8.92 28.30 28.03
C GLY A 371 -8.61 28.46 26.54
N ALA A 372 -7.35 28.29 26.10
CA ALA A 372 -7.02 28.22 24.68
C ALA A 372 -7.67 27.00 24.02
N THR A 373 -8.37 27.19 22.90
CA THR A 373 -9.21 26.14 22.29
C THR A 373 -8.59 25.44 21.09
N ASN A 374 -7.49 25.96 20.55
CA ASN A 374 -6.78 25.38 19.40
C ASN A 374 -5.31 25.78 19.43
N LEU A 375 -4.43 24.84 19.07
CA LEU A 375 -3.07 25.10 18.60
C LEU A 375 -3.07 24.94 17.08
N ALA A 376 -2.55 25.92 16.34
CA ALA A 376 -2.39 25.83 14.90
C ALA A 376 -1.00 26.33 14.48
N ALA A 377 -0.35 25.58 13.60
CA ALA A 377 0.76 26.04 12.77
C ALA A 377 0.54 25.54 11.34
N ASP A 378 -0.09 26.38 10.52
CA ASP A 378 -0.52 26.13 9.13
C ASP A 378 -0.03 27.20 8.14
N MET A 379 0.83 28.12 8.60
CA MET A 379 1.44 29.17 7.79
C MET A 379 2.77 28.71 7.16
N ILE A 380 3.17 29.37 6.06
CA ILE A 380 4.37 29.02 5.27
C ILE A 380 5.70 29.06 6.05
N VAL A 381 5.81 29.89 7.09
CA VAL A 381 6.98 29.90 7.99
C VAL A 381 6.90 28.80 9.04
N GLY A 382 5.68 28.40 9.40
CA GLY A 382 5.40 27.35 10.36
C GLY A 382 5.77 27.67 11.80
N SER A 383 5.60 26.68 12.67
CA SER A 383 6.13 26.67 14.04
C SER A 383 6.60 25.27 14.42
N SER A 384 7.60 25.18 15.28
CA SER A 384 8.13 23.92 15.80
C SER A 384 8.70 24.06 17.20
N TRP A 385 8.68 22.96 17.96
CA TRP A 385 9.55 22.77 19.11
C TRP A 385 10.45 21.56 18.90
N PHE A 386 11.70 21.69 19.32
CA PHE A 386 12.74 20.73 18.97
C PHE A 386 13.81 20.61 20.05
N VAL A 387 14.52 19.49 20.04
CA VAL A 387 15.80 19.30 20.71
C VAL A 387 16.86 18.98 19.64
N LEU A 388 18.13 19.05 20.01
CA LEU A 388 19.21 18.57 19.14
C LEU A 388 19.36 17.06 19.33
N ASN A 389 19.85 16.35 18.30
CA ASN A 389 20.05 14.90 18.32
C ASN A 389 21.00 14.43 19.46
N ASP A 390 21.85 15.31 20.00
CA ASP A 390 22.72 15.02 21.15
C ASP A 390 22.05 15.19 22.53
N ALA A 391 20.78 15.62 22.58
CA ALA A 391 20.03 15.77 23.81
C ALA A 391 19.61 14.41 24.38
N GLY A 392 20.00 14.12 25.63
CA GLY A 392 19.73 12.80 26.25
C GLY A 392 18.25 12.47 26.46
N ASN A 393 17.35 13.43 26.28
CA ASN A 393 15.89 13.28 26.30
C ASN A 393 15.26 13.17 24.90
N ALA A 394 16.06 13.10 23.83
CA ALA A 394 15.62 12.72 22.49
C ALA A 394 15.45 11.19 22.36
N ALA A 395 16.24 10.41 23.09
CA ALA A 395 16.13 8.96 23.12
C ALA A 395 14.85 8.49 23.86
N PRO A 396 14.23 7.38 23.44
CA PRO A 396 13.07 6.82 24.12
C PRO A 396 13.35 6.37 25.55
N ASP A 397 12.28 6.27 26.34
CA ASP A 397 12.32 5.72 27.69
C ASP A 397 12.30 4.17 27.71
N ALA A 398 12.14 3.59 28.90
CA ALA A 398 12.16 2.14 29.08
C ALA A 398 10.99 1.38 28.42
N ASN A 399 9.94 2.08 27.98
CA ASN A 399 8.81 1.53 27.22
C ASN A 399 9.00 1.70 25.71
N GLN A 400 10.14 2.24 25.26
CA GLN A 400 10.39 2.72 23.89
C GLN A 400 9.57 3.97 23.51
N GLN A 401 9.20 4.82 24.48
CA GLN A 401 8.32 5.97 24.24
C GLN A 401 9.01 7.32 24.47
N VAL A 402 8.66 8.33 23.67
CA VAL A 402 9.04 9.74 23.88
C VAL A 402 7.79 10.60 24.07
N ILE A 403 7.60 11.18 25.26
CA ILE A 403 6.53 12.17 25.48
C ILE A 403 6.81 13.46 24.70
N VAL A 404 5.84 13.95 23.93
CA VAL A 404 5.96 15.15 23.07
C VAL A 404 5.07 16.32 23.51
N MET A 405 3.96 16.06 24.20
CA MET A 405 3.18 17.09 24.88
C MET A 405 2.25 16.51 25.95
N GLN A 406 1.80 17.37 26.85
CA GLN A 406 0.70 17.09 27.77
C GLN A 406 -0.38 18.16 27.57
N VAL A 407 -1.64 17.73 27.42
CA VAL A 407 -2.81 18.61 27.25
C VAL A 407 -3.87 18.21 28.26
N THR A 408 -4.39 19.17 29.02
CA THR A 408 -5.46 18.91 30.00
C THR A 408 -6.72 19.69 29.64
N THR A 409 -7.88 19.05 29.61
CA THR A 409 -9.15 19.70 29.29
C THR A 409 -10.37 18.97 29.87
N ALA A 410 -11.57 19.53 29.71
CA ALA A 410 -12.85 19.01 30.22
C ALA A 410 -13.66 18.17 29.21
N GLY A 411 -13.09 17.85 28.04
CA GLY A 411 -13.74 17.06 26.99
C GLY A 411 -12.72 16.45 26.04
N GLU A 412 -13.17 16.06 24.85
CA GLU A 412 -12.29 15.42 23.87
C GLU A 412 -11.28 16.38 23.24
N ILE A 413 -10.26 15.78 22.64
CA ILE A 413 -9.13 16.39 21.95
C ILE A 413 -9.03 15.77 20.55
N SER A 414 -8.64 16.54 19.53
CA SER A 414 -8.44 15.98 18.19
C SER A 414 -7.51 16.82 17.34
N GLY A 415 -6.93 16.27 16.29
CA GLY A 415 -6.09 17.02 15.37
C GLY A 415 -5.05 16.19 14.64
N GLN A 416 -3.95 16.85 14.31
CA GLN A 416 -2.87 16.33 13.48
C GLN A 416 -1.54 16.82 14.03
N ILE A 417 -0.58 15.91 14.25
CA ILE A 417 0.76 16.22 14.75
C ILE A 417 1.83 15.64 13.82
N ASN A 418 2.68 16.52 13.28
CA ASN A 418 3.82 16.12 12.44
C ASN A 418 5.09 16.11 13.29
N VAL A 419 5.87 15.05 13.17
CA VAL A 419 7.09 14.86 13.96
C VAL A 419 8.27 14.46 13.08
N GLN A 420 9.48 14.67 13.61
CA GLN A 420 10.72 14.22 13.00
C GLN A 420 11.45 13.26 13.95
N VAL A 421 11.83 12.09 13.42
CA VAL A 421 12.64 11.08 14.10
C VAL A 421 13.88 10.74 13.26
N PHE A 422 14.93 10.24 13.92
CA PHE A 422 16.12 9.72 13.29
C PHE A 422 16.26 8.23 13.66
N PRO A 423 15.99 7.29 12.73
CA PRO A 423 16.19 5.86 12.98
C PRO A 423 17.65 5.57 13.34
N MET A 424 17.86 4.74 14.36
CA MET A 424 19.18 4.43 14.95
C MET A 424 19.98 5.67 15.42
N GLY A 425 19.33 6.83 15.54
CA GLY A 425 19.93 8.11 15.90
C GLY A 425 20.78 8.75 14.78
N ASP A 426 20.70 8.27 13.54
CA ASP A 426 21.47 8.79 12.42
C ASP A 426 20.88 10.12 11.92
N GLY A 427 21.60 11.21 12.19
CA GLY A 427 21.18 12.57 11.82
C GLY A 427 21.06 12.82 10.31
N ASP A 428 21.67 11.97 9.48
CA ASP A 428 21.57 12.05 8.03
C ASP A 428 20.31 11.31 7.48
N GLN A 429 19.61 10.53 8.32
CA GLN A 429 18.41 9.75 7.97
C GLN A 429 17.14 10.29 8.64
N ALA A 430 16.83 11.57 8.43
CA ALA A 430 15.61 12.17 8.98
C ALA A 430 14.34 11.53 8.37
N GLN A 431 13.49 10.93 9.20
CA GLN A 431 12.11 10.57 8.84
C GLN A 431 11.13 11.60 9.38
N VAL A 432 10.11 11.91 8.57
CA VAL A 432 9.00 12.79 8.92
C VAL A 432 7.72 11.97 8.93
N LEU A 433 6.96 12.07 10.02
CA LEU A 433 5.79 11.26 10.30
C LEU A 433 4.60 12.17 10.61
N ASN A 434 3.39 11.78 10.18
CA ASN A 434 2.17 12.58 10.32
C ASN A 434 1.06 11.77 10.99
N PHE A 435 0.75 12.10 12.24
CA PHE A 435 -0.26 11.38 13.02
C PHE A 435 -1.55 12.20 13.11
N LEU A 436 -2.64 11.67 12.54
CA LEU A 436 -4.00 12.14 12.79
C LEU A 436 -4.54 11.43 14.04
N PHE A 437 -5.20 12.18 14.94
CA PHE A 437 -5.79 11.63 16.16
C PHE A 437 -7.15 12.24 16.48
N ASP A 438 -8.07 11.41 16.98
CA ASP A 438 -9.31 11.84 17.63
C ASP A 438 -9.47 11.10 18.96
N GLY A 439 -9.66 11.86 20.04
CA GLY A 439 -9.71 11.35 21.40
C GLY A 439 -8.39 10.76 21.91
N ALA A 440 -8.50 9.61 22.57
CA ALA A 440 -7.40 8.85 23.14
C ALA A 440 -7.31 7.47 22.47
N GLY A 441 -6.10 7.00 22.18
CA GLY A 441 -5.85 5.79 21.41
C GLY A 441 -4.39 5.71 20.97
N THR A 442 -4.09 4.76 20.08
CA THR A 442 -2.80 4.66 19.37
C THR A 442 -3.05 4.85 17.88
N PHE A 443 -2.25 5.69 17.24
CA PHE A 443 -2.46 6.20 15.88
C PHE A 443 -1.20 5.97 15.03
N THR A 444 -1.32 5.66 13.75
CA THR A 444 -0.18 5.43 12.85
C THR A 444 0.15 6.67 12.02
N ALA A 445 1.35 6.69 11.42
CA ALA A 445 1.88 7.85 10.67
C ALA A 445 1.25 8.06 9.28
N GLU A 446 0.24 7.25 8.92
CA GLU A 446 -0.43 7.24 7.62
C GLU A 446 -1.92 7.61 7.75
N GLY A 447 -2.19 8.66 8.52
CA GLY A 447 -3.42 9.44 8.37
C GLY A 447 -4.74 8.81 8.84
N GLY A 448 -4.69 7.75 9.65
CA GLY A 448 -5.86 7.19 10.30
C GLY A 448 -5.72 7.02 11.81
N SER A 449 -6.80 7.28 12.53
CA SER A 449 -7.23 6.28 13.54
C SER A 449 -7.21 4.92 12.89
N ASN A 450 -6.80 3.87 13.61
CA ASN A 450 -6.98 2.52 13.09
C ASN A 450 -8.49 2.21 13.11
N ALA A 451 -9.18 2.66 12.07
CA ALA A 451 -10.58 2.36 11.80
C ALA A 451 -10.75 0.87 11.43
N CYS A 452 -9.64 0.14 11.38
CA CYS A 452 -9.50 -1.26 11.05
C CYS A 452 -9.16 -2.06 12.30
N GLY A 453 -9.94 -3.09 12.56
CA GLY A 453 -9.85 -3.97 13.72
C GLY A 453 -11.09 -4.85 13.78
N CYS A 454 -11.11 -5.85 14.66
CA CYS A 454 -12.27 -6.74 14.71
C CYS A 454 -13.56 -6.00 15.11
N THR A 455 -14.52 -5.93 14.18
CA THR A 455 -15.82 -5.26 14.42
C THR A 455 -16.91 -6.19 15.00
N ASP A 456 -16.67 -7.50 15.07
CA ASP A 456 -17.63 -8.44 15.65
C ASP A 456 -17.53 -8.48 17.18
N ALA A 457 -18.56 -7.96 17.86
CA ALA A 457 -18.68 -7.96 19.32
C ALA A 457 -18.78 -9.37 19.97
N GLY A 458 -18.78 -10.45 19.18
CA GLY A 458 -18.64 -11.84 19.61
C GLY A 458 -17.19 -12.35 19.66
N ALA A 459 -16.22 -11.63 19.11
CA ALA A 459 -14.80 -11.98 19.12
C ALA A 459 -14.10 -11.59 20.44
N SER A 460 -12.99 -12.26 20.79
CA SER A 460 -12.17 -11.95 21.97
C SER A 460 -11.34 -10.68 21.81
N ASN A 461 -10.99 -10.30 20.58
CA ASN A 461 -10.25 -9.10 20.24
C ASN A 461 -11.14 -7.99 19.62
N TYR A 462 -12.46 -8.02 19.86
CA TYR A 462 -13.38 -6.97 19.42
C TYR A 462 -12.90 -5.56 19.82
N ASP A 463 -12.71 -4.71 18.82
CA ASP A 463 -12.35 -3.30 19.02
C ASP A 463 -13.59 -2.40 18.84
N PRO A 464 -14.11 -1.78 19.91
CA PRO A 464 -15.25 -0.85 19.81
C PRO A 464 -14.91 0.50 19.16
N SER A 465 -13.67 0.73 18.76
CA SER A 465 -13.21 1.89 17.99
C SER A 465 -12.88 1.59 16.52
N ALA A 466 -12.94 0.32 16.09
CA ALA A 466 -12.90 -0.03 14.67
C ALA A 466 -14.24 0.27 13.98
N GLU A 467 -14.19 0.88 12.79
CA GLU A 467 -15.35 1.14 11.92
C GLU A 467 -15.46 0.13 10.77
N TYR A 468 -14.34 -0.53 10.45
CA TYR A 468 -14.15 -1.49 9.36
C TYR A 468 -13.42 -2.73 9.88
N ASP A 469 -13.76 -3.90 9.34
CA ASP A 469 -13.15 -5.18 9.74
C ASP A 469 -11.85 -5.42 8.96
N ASP A 470 -10.75 -5.68 9.69
CA ASP A 470 -9.45 -6.04 9.13
C ASP A 470 -9.26 -7.57 8.97
N GLY A 471 -10.28 -8.36 9.32
CA GLY A 471 -10.22 -9.81 9.31
C GLY A 471 -9.47 -10.42 10.51
N SER A 472 -9.05 -9.59 11.49
CA SER A 472 -8.33 -10.07 12.68
C SER A 472 -9.21 -10.80 13.70
N CYS A 473 -10.53 -10.86 13.52
CA CYS A 473 -11.48 -11.37 14.51
C CYS A 473 -11.16 -12.79 15.02
N GLU A 474 -10.66 -12.85 16.25
CA GLU A 474 -10.43 -14.09 17.00
C GLU A 474 -11.72 -14.52 17.71
N PHE A 475 -12.26 -15.69 17.38
CA PHE A 475 -13.41 -16.25 18.08
C PHE A 475 -12.95 -17.31 19.08
N VAL A 476 -13.28 -17.12 20.35
CA VAL A 476 -13.14 -18.16 21.38
C VAL A 476 -14.21 -19.22 21.14
N ILE A 477 -13.77 -20.44 20.86
CA ILE A 477 -14.59 -21.65 20.72
C ILE A 477 -14.32 -22.51 21.96
N PRO A 478 -15.14 -22.38 23.02
CA PRO A 478 -14.94 -23.11 24.26
C PRO A 478 -15.35 -24.58 24.10
N GLY A 479 -14.48 -25.49 24.52
CA GLY A 479 -14.70 -26.93 24.51
C GLY A 479 -13.48 -27.69 25.02
N CYS A 480 -13.51 -29.02 25.04
CA CYS A 480 -12.34 -29.77 25.46
C CYS A 480 -11.22 -29.74 24.41
N THR A 481 -10.07 -29.16 24.76
CA THR A 481 -8.88 -29.05 23.88
C THR A 481 -7.86 -30.18 24.08
N ASP A 482 -8.05 -31.04 25.07
CA ASP A 482 -7.20 -32.22 25.29
C ASP A 482 -7.55 -33.33 24.28
N ALA A 483 -6.67 -33.54 23.29
CA ALA A 483 -6.83 -34.57 22.26
C ALA A 483 -6.89 -36.02 22.79
N THR A 484 -6.58 -36.25 24.07
CA THR A 484 -6.73 -37.57 24.72
C THR A 484 -8.10 -37.77 25.39
N ALA A 485 -8.90 -36.71 25.52
CA ALA A 485 -10.24 -36.78 26.08
C ALA A 485 -11.25 -37.33 25.06
N CYS A 486 -12.24 -38.07 25.56
CA CYS A 486 -13.23 -38.73 24.71
C CYS A 486 -14.30 -37.79 24.12
N ASN A 487 -14.32 -36.53 24.56
CA ASN A 487 -15.14 -35.44 24.04
C ASN A 487 -14.28 -34.26 23.53
N TYR A 488 -13.04 -34.53 23.12
CA TYR A 488 -12.21 -33.57 22.39
C TYR A 488 -12.99 -32.95 21.22
N ALA A 489 -12.83 -31.65 21.01
CA ALA A 489 -13.41 -30.91 19.90
C ALA A 489 -12.28 -30.25 19.09
N GLU A 490 -12.15 -30.63 17.81
CA GLU A 490 -11.09 -30.13 16.92
C GLU A 490 -11.17 -28.61 16.67
N ASP A 491 -12.38 -28.05 16.67
CA ASP A 491 -12.61 -26.61 16.53
C ASP A 491 -12.36 -25.81 17.83
N ALA A 492 -12.15 -26.46 18.98
CA ALA A 492 -12.05 -25.76 20.27
C ALA A 492 -10.64 -25.18 20.49
N ASN A 493 -10.58 -23.89 20.85
CA ASN A 493 -9.33 -23.17 21.11
C ASN A 493 -9.18 -22.68 22.58
N GLU A 494 -10.20 -22.84 23.43
CA GLU A 494 -10.13 -22.60 24.87
C GLU A 494 -10.75 -23.78 25.66
N ASP A 495 -10.03 -24.31 26.66
CA ASP A 495 -10.53 -25.39 27.52
C ASP A 495 -11.59 -24.87 28.51
N ASP A 496 -12.84 -25.29 28.31
CA ASP A 496 -13.96 -24.96 29.19
C ASP A 496 -14.04 -25.86 30.45
N GLY A 497 -13.10 -26.82 30.58
CA GLY A 497 -13.05 -27.81 31.64
C GLY A 497 -14.08 -28.94 31.46
N SER A 498 -14.66 -29.10 30.27
CA SER A 498 -15.59 -30.18 29.96
C SER A 498 -14.92 -31.52 29.66
N CYS A 499 -13.58 -31.61 29.60
CA CYS A 499 -12.86 -32.83 29.24
C CYS A 499 -13.23 -34.05 30.10
N LEU A 500 -13.58 -35.14 29.42
CA LEU A 500 -14.00 -36.42 29.98
C LEU A 500 -13.00 -37.52 29.61
N SER A 501 -12.77 -38.43 30.55
CA SER A 501 -12.13 -39.72 30.28
C SER A 501 -13.17 -40.77 29.87
N ASN A 502 -12.75 -41.73 29.05
CA ASN A 502 -13.49 -42.98 28.92
C ASN A 502 -13.43 -43.76 30.24
N ASP A 503 -14.52 -44.45 30.59
CA ASP A 503 -14.53 -45.42 31.69
C ASP A 503 -13.92 -46.78 31.25
N ALA A 504 -13.92 -47.76 32.15
CA ALA A 504 -13.43 -49.11 31.87
C ALA A 504 -14.21 -49.85 30.76
N LEU A 505 -15.35 -49.33 30.32
CA LEU A 505 -16.19 -49.86 29.24
C LEU A 505 -15.99 -49.11 27.91
N GLY A 506 -15.12 -48.10 27.88
CA GLY A 506 -14.93 -47.22 26.73
C GLY A 506 -16.06 -46.19 26.56
N VAL A 507 -16.87 -45.93 27.59
CA VAL A 507 -17.97 -44.96 27.54
C VAL A 507 -17.48 -43.61 28.04
N CYS A 508 -17.63 -42.58 27.20
CA CYS A 508 -17.20 -41.24 27.51
C CYS A 508 -17.99 -40.63 28.68
N GLY A 509 -17.31 -40.31 29.79
CA GLY A 509 -17.94 -39.79 31.00
C GLY A 509 -18.88 -40.76 31.72
N GLY A 510 -18.72 -42.07 31.49
CA GLY A 510 -19.50 -43.11 32.17
C GLY A 510 -19.18 -43.24 33.68
N SER A 511 -20.13 -43.80 34.43
CA SER A 511 -19.97 -44.14 35.86
C SER A 511 -20.17 -45.63 36.09
N CYS A 512 -19.18 -46.26 36.73
CA CYS A 512 -19.20 -47.64 37.20
C CYS A 512 -20.09 -47.81 38.45
N ASP A 513 -21.38 -47.46 38.35
CA ASP A 513 -22.32 -47.44 39.48
C ASP A 513 -22.72 -48.84 40.00
N ALA A 514 -22.20 -49.91 39.38
CA ALA A 514 -22.33 -51.29 39.79
C ALA A 514 -20.97 -52.01 39.63
N ASP A 515 -20.13 -51.88 40.65
CA ASP A 515 -18.98 -52.74 40.97
C ASP A 515 -19.25 -53.25 42.40
N ALA A 516 -19.85 -54.44 42.51
CA ALA A 516 -20.45 -54.91 43.75
C ALA A 516 -19.47 -55.59 44.71
N ASP A 517 -18.31 -56.05 44.24
CA ASP A 517 -17.26 -56.67 45.05
C ASP A 517 -15.94 -55.88 45.12
N ALA A 518 -15.86 -54.77 44.38
CA ALA A 518 -14.77 -53.78 44.36
C ALA A 518 -13.44 -54.30 43.80
N ASP A 519 -13.50 -55.16 42.77
CA ASP A 519 -12.33 -55.69 42.08
C ASP A 519 -11.80 -54.76 40.96
N GLY A 520 -12.62 -53.82 40.50
CA GLY A 520 -12.30 -52.83 39.47
C GLY A 520 -12.94 -53.09 38.10
N ILE A 521 -13.76 -54.14 37.96
CA ILE A 521 -14.55 -54.45 36.76
C ILE A 521 -16.04 -54.23 37.06
N CYS A 522 -16.82 -53.70 36.10
CA CYS A 522 -18.25 -53.45 36.30
C CYS A 522 -19.07 -54.75 36.21
N ASP A 523 -20.08 -54.92 37.08
CA ASP A 523 -20.96 -56.10 37.23
C ASP A 523 -21.63 -56.59 35.93
N ASP A 524 -21.70 -55.77 34.87
CA ASP A 524 -22.34 -56.08 33.59
C ASP A 524 -21.37 -56.51 32.47
N VAL A 525 -20.05 -56.42 32.72
CA VAL A 525 -18.98 -57.05 31.92
C VAL A 525 -18.12 -58.02 32.73
N ASP A 526 -18.24 -58.02 34.06
CA ASP A 526 -17.66 -59.03 34.93
C ASP A 526 -18.46 -60.34 34.85
N ASP A 527 -17.82 -61.37 34.29
CA ASP A 527 -18.35 -62.74 34.25
C ASP A 527 -18.45 -63.38 35.67
N CYS A 528 -17.93 -62.72 36.71
CA CYS A 528 -17.82 -63.25 38.06
C CYS A 528 -17.93 -62.23 39.21
N VAL A 529 -19.15 -61.76 39.49
CA VAL A 529 -19.39 -60.89 40.66
C VAL A 529 -19.07 -61.62 41.98
N GLY A 530 -17.87 -61.38 42.54
CA GLY A 530 -17.30 -62.05 43.71
C GLY A 530 -16.03 -62.86 43.39
N ALA A 531 -15.11 -63.01 44.35
CA ALA A 531 -13.81 -63.66 44.12
C ALA A 531 -13.85 -65.09 43.52
N PHE A 532 -12.99 -65.33 42.52
CA PHE A 532 -12.63 -66.66 42.03
C PHE A 532 -11.91 -67.49 43.10
N ASP A 533 -12.19 -68.80 43.16
CA ASP A 533 -11.45 -69.73 44.00
C ASP A 533 -10.15 -70.23 43.33
N ALA A 534 -9.35 -71.02 44.06
CA ALA A 534 -8.06 -71.53 43.57
C ALA A 534 -8.17 -72.52 42.38
N CYS A 535 -9.39 -72.92 42.01
CA CYS A 535 -9.68 -73.71 40.80
C CYS A 535 -10.16 -72.84 39.62
N GLY A 536 -10.21 -71.51 39.77
CA GLY A 536 -10.70 -70.59 38.75
C GLY A 536 -12.22 -70.58 38.62
N VAL A 537 -12.96 -71.01 39.64
CA VAL A 537 -14.44 -71.01 39.62
C VAL A 537 -14.98 -69.85 40.44
N CYS A 538 -15.90 -69.09 39.84
CA CYS A 538 -16.51 -67.94 40.46
C CYS A 538 -17.24 -68.27 41.77
N ASN A 539 -16.93 -67.55 42.86
CA ASN A 539 -17.46 -67.79 44.21
C ASN A 539 -17.37 -69.28 44.63
N GLY A 540 -16.34 -69.99 44.15
CA GLY A 540 -16.16 -71.43 44.36
C GLY A 540 -15.86 -71.80 45.84
N PRO A 541 -16.08 -73.06 46.23
CA PRO A 541 -15.97 -73.50 47.63
C PRO A 541 -14.52 -73.60 48.15
N GLY A 542 -13.51 -73.53 47.27
CA GLY A 542 -12.11 -73.70 47.63
C GLY A 542 -11.67 -75.16 47.81
N ASP A 543 -10.35 -75.34 47.84
CA ASP A 543 -9.67 -76.61 47.56
C ASP A 543 -10.06 -77.82 48.41
N VAL A 544 -10.00 -79.01 47.78
CA VAL A 544 -8.86 -79.94 48.00
C VAL A 544 -8.94 -81.26 47.19
N PHE A 545 -10.09 -81.68 46.61
CA PHE A 545 -10.18 -83.02 45.95
C PHE A 545 -11.11 -83.27 44.72
N GLU A 546 -11.70 -82.28 44.03
CA GLU A 546 -12.64 -82.55 42.90
C GLU A 546 -12.36 -81.84 41.56
N CYS A 547 -11.09 -81.64 41.17
CA CYS A 547 -10.73 -81.20 39.81
C CYS A 547 -10.84 -82.32 38.75
N GLY A 548 -12.06 -82.85 38.55
CA GLY A 548 -12.58 -83.28 37.25
C GLY A 548 -11.90 -84.40 36.42
N CYS A 549 -10.83 -85.06 36.87
CA CYS A 549 -10.12 -86.07 36.07
C CYS A 549 -10.96 -87.33 35.76
N ALA A 550 -11.67 -87.33 34.63
CA ALA A 550 -12.42 -88.50 34.13
C ALA A 550 -12.34 -88.74 32.60
N ASP A 551 -12.19 -87.70 31.77
CA ASP A 551 -12.46 -87.79 30.31
C ASP A 551 -11.33 -87.33 29.36
N ILE A 552 -10.10 -87.10 29.84
CA ILE A 552 -8.95 -86.70 28.98
C ILE A 552 -8.11 -87.94 28.59
N PRO A 553 -7.89 -88.23 27.29
CA PRO A 553 -7.03 -89.34 26.82
C PRO A 553 -5.53 -89.06 26.96
N ASP A 554 -4.72 -90.12 27.06
CA ASP A 554 -3.25 -90.05 27.14
C ASP A 554 -2.63 -89.29 25.95
N GLY A 555 -1.80 -88.25 26.19
CA GLY A 555 -1.06 -87.57 25.12
C GLY A 555 -0.24 -86.32 25.45
N ASP A 556 -0.80 -85.35 26.19
CA ASP A 556 -0.21 -84.00 26.31
C ASP A 556 0.51 -83.77 27.66
N CYS A 557 1.83 -83.50 27.62
CA CYS A 557 2.65 -83.20 28.79
C CYS A 557 3.67 -82.09 28.52
N ASP A 558 3.80 -81.14 29.47
CA ASP A 558 4.86 -80.12 29.50
C ASP A 558 5.57 -80.05 30.86
N CYS A 559 6.56 -79.15 30.95
CA CYS A 559 7.55 -79.06 32.03
C CYS A 559 7.02 -78.55 33.39
N ASN A 560 5.72 -78.28 33.55
CA ASN A 560 5.15 -77.88 34.84
C ASN A 560 4.80 -79.07 35.78
N GLY A 561 5.21 -80.29 35.41
CA GLY A 561 5.17 -81.46 36.31
C GLY A 561 3.81 -82.16 36.42
N ASN A 562 2.95 -81.98 35.41
CA ASN A 562 1.57 -82.48 35.44
C ASN A 562 1.36 -83.82 34.72
N GLN A 563 2.28 -84.27 33.85
CA GLN A 563 2.27 -85.61 33.20
C GLN A 563 3.72 -86.15 32.99
N LEU A 564 3.91 -87.19 32.16
CA LEU A 564 5.19 -87.87 31.87
C LEU A 564 5.78 -87.47 30.51
N ASP A 565 7.11 -87.35 30.41
CA ASP A 565 7.85 -87.08 29.17
C ASP A 565 7.89 -88.28 28.19
N ALA A 566 8.45 -88.06 26.99
CA ALA A 566 8.51 -89.04 25.90
C ALA A 566 9.45 -90.25 26.16
N LEU A 567 10.23 -90.25 27.25
CA LEU A 567 10.98 -91.42 27.74
C LEU A 567 10.29 -92.10 28.94
N GLY A 568 9.18 -91.53 29.42
CA GLY A 568 8.34 -92.09 30.46
C GLY A 568 8.77 -91.71 31.88
N VAL A 569 9.32 -90.50 32.07
CA VAL A 569 9.65 -89.94 33.39
C VAL A 569 9.02 -88.55 33.56
N CYS A 570 8.62 -88.17 34.77
CA CYS A 570 8.18 -86.81 35.09
C CYS A 570 9.25 -86.14 35.95
N GLY A 571 9.70 -84.94 35.55
CA GLY A 571 10.66 -84.12 36.32
C GLY A 571 12.11 -84.60 36.26
N GLY A 572 12.60 -85.02 35.09
CA GLY A 572 14.01 -85.32 34.83
C GLY A 572 14.84 -84.08 34.43
N SER A 573 16.17 -84.19 34.46
CA SER A 573 17.11 -83.08 34.20
C SER A 573 17.75 -83.14 32.80
N CYS A 574 18.12 -81.96 32.29
CA CYS A 574 18.87 -81.66 31.06
C CYS A 574 20.12 -82.52 30.80
N ASP A 575 19.99 -83.63 30.06
CA ASP A 575 21.10 -84.45 29.55
C ASP A 575 21.37 -84.19 28.04
N ALA A 576 20.71 -83.19 27.45
CA ALA A 576 20.89 -82.72 26.07
C ALA A 576 21.18 -81.21 26.11
N ASP A 577 22.36 -80.84 26.56
CA ASP A 577 22.95 -79.50 26.51
C ASP A 577 24.27 -79.68 25.75
N ALA A 578 24.17 -79.71 24.41
CA ALA A 578 25.21 -80.28 23.54
C ALA A 578 26.41 -79.36 23.32
N ASP A 579 26.22 -78.05 23.47
CA ASP A 579 27.23 -76.99 23.42
C ASP A 579 27.62 -76.45 24.81
N ALA A 580 26.90 -76.84 25.87
CA ALA A 580 27.16 -76.54 27.28
C ALA A 580 26.86 -75.08 27.70
N ASP A 581 25.81 -74.50 27.13
CA ASP A 581 25.31 -73.15 27.40
C ASP A 581 24.46 -73.08 28.69
N GLY A 582 23.76 -74.18 29.04
CA GLY A 582 22.92 -74.32 30.22
C GLY A 582 21.41 -74.53 29.97
N ILE A 583 20.96 -74.57 28.71
CA ILE A 583 19.58 -74.88 28.27
C ILE A 583 19.55 -76.31 27.67
N CYS A 584 18.36 -76.89 27.45
CA CYS A 584 18.24 -78.17 26.73
C CYS A 584 18.10 -77.95 25.21
N ASP A 585 18.79 -78.70 24.35
CA ASP A 585 18.71 -78.71 22.87
C ASP A 585 17.29 -78.89 22.27
N ASP A 586 16.29 -79.30 23.07
CA ASP A 586 14.88 -79.44 22.67
C ASP A 586 13.96 -78.32 23.20
N VAL A 587 14.54 -77.37 23.92
CA VAL A 587 13.94 -76.13 24.45
C VAL A 587 14.77 -74.89 24.04
N ASP A 588 16.02 -75.08 23.64
CA ASP A 588 16.85 -74.11 22.93
C ASP A 588 16.46 -74.15 21.44
N ASP A 589 16.19 -72.97 20.89
CA ASP A 589 15.95 -72.79 19.46
C ASP A 589 17.26 -72.87 18.65
N CYS A 590 18.40 -72.99 19.33
CA CYS A 590 19.73 -73.16 18.78
C CYS A 590 20.48 -74.41 19.30
N VAL A 591 21.47 -74.85 18.52
CA VAL A 591 22.51 -75.81 18.94
C VAL A 591 23.84 -75.28 18.40
N GLY A 592 24.43 -74.33 19.10
CA GLY A 592 25.66 -73.59 18.77
C GLY A 592 25.67 -72.17 19.36
N GLU A 593 26.79 -71.46 19.27
CA GLU A 593 26.82 -70.05 19.68
C GLU A 593 26.00 -69.17 18.71
N LEU A 594 25.12 -68.33 19.27
CA LEU A 594 24.40 -67.28 18.55
C LEU A 594 25.38 -66.22 18.04
N ASP A 595 25.18 -65.75 16.81
CA ASP A 595 25.88 -64.55 16.34
C ASP A 595 25.25 -63.25 16.89
N ALA A 596 25.87 -62.11 16.60
CA ALA A 596 25.43 -60.81 17.11
C ALA A 596 24.03 -60.36 16.60
N CYS A 597 23.42 -61.10 15.66
CA CYS A 597 22.06 -60.87 15.16
C CYS A 597 21.04 -61.88 15.73
N GLY A 598 21.44 -62.75 16.67
CA GLY A 598 20.55 -63.73 17.30
C GLY A 598 20.20 -64.93 16.40
N VAL A 599 21.02 -65.23 15.38
CA VAL A 599 20.78 -66.37 14.48
C VAL A 599 21.73 -67.52 14.83
N CYS A 600 21.16 -68.72 14.98
CA CYS A 600 21.90 -69.91 15.37
C CYS A 600 22.94 -70.34 14.31
N ASN A 601 24.21 -70.49 14.70
CA ASN A 601 25.33 -70.85 13.82
C ASN A 601 25.45 -69.94 12.57
N GLY A 602 25.17 -68.64 12.72
CA GLY A 602 25.26 -67.66 11.64
C GLY A 602 26.66 -67.51 11.01
N PRO A 603 26.77 -67.00 9.77
CA PRO A 603 28.01 -67.01 8.99
C PRO A 603 29.11 -66.05 9.46
N GLY A 604 28.85 -65.20 10.46
CA GLY A 604 29.80 -64.24 11.02
C GLY A 604 29.87 -62.90 10.28
N GLU A 605 30.39 -61.89 11.00
CA GLU A 605 30.47 -60.45 10.70
C GLU A 605 30.27 -60.02 9.22
N VAL A 606 29.13 -59.36 8.93
CA VAL A 606 29.02 -57.88 8.73
C VAL A 606 27.59 -57.50 8.26
N PHE A 607 26.78 -56.93 9.19
CA PHE A 607 25.61 -56.02 9.03
C PHE A 607 24.35 -56.46 8.22
N THR A 608 23.07 -56.25 8.59
CA THR A 608 22.23 -56.19 9.83
C THR A 608 20.85 -55.63 9.39
N CYS A 609 19.82 -56.41 9.01
CA CYS A 609 18.84 -57.14 9.84
C CYS A 609 17.85 -56.25 10.63
N GLY A 610 16.56 -56.28 10.25
CA GLY A 610 15.46 -55.59 10.95
C GLY A 610 14.26 -56.49 11.32
N CYS A 611 13.35 -55.92 12.11
CA CYS A 611 12.09 -56.46 12.68
C CYS A 611 12.20 -57.43 13.89
N SER A 612 11.42 -57.33 14.98
CA SER A 612 10.59 -56.23 15.55
C SER A 612 9.93 -56.67 16.89
N GLY A 613 9.74 -55.76 17.87
CA GLY A 613 8.59 -55.85 18.82
C GLY A 613 8.81 -55.62 20.34
N ILE A 614 8.75 -54.36 20.81
CA ILE A 614 8.34 -53.90 22.18
C ILE A 614 7.67 -52.49 22.03
N PRO A 615 6.73 -52.04 22.90
CA PRO A 615 5.89 -50.83 22.70
C PRO A 615 6.53 -49.47 23.04
N ASP A 616 5.80 -48.39 22.68
CA ASP A 616 6.25 -46.99 22.63
C ASP A 616 6.78 -46.36 23.92
N GLY A 617 7.76 -45.46 23.75
CA GLY A 617 8.04 -44.42 24.74
C GLY A 617 9.36 -43.64 24.61
N ASP A 618 10.45 -44.18 24.04
CA ASP A 618 11.78 -43.60 24.30
C ASP A 618 12.87 -43.79 23.20
N CYS A 619 12.67 -43.19 22.02
CA CYS A 619 13.68 -42.52 21.13
C CYS A 619 14.28 -43.18 19.84
N ASP A 620 14.61 -42.31 18.88
CA ASP A 620 15.73 -42.34 17.90
C ASP A 620 15.96 -43.47 16.85
N CYS A 621 16.84 -43.14 15.89
CA CYS A 621 17.25 -43.96 14.73
C CYS A 621 18.02 -45.25 15.07
N ASN A 622 18.20 -45.59 16.35
CA ASN A 622 18.72 -46.87 16.81
C ASN A 622 17.60 -47.83 17.25
N GLY A 623 16.33 -47.42 17.17
CA GLY A 623 15.18 -48.34 17.15
C GLY A 623 14.19 -48.21 18.31
N ASN A 624 13.78 -46.99 18.70
CA ASN A 624 12.88 -46.84 19.85
C ASN A 624 11.74 -45.77 19.74
N GLN A 625 11.42 -45.27 18.54
CA GLN A 625 10.07 -44.81 18.14
C GLN A 625 9.78 -45.14 16.66
N PHE A 626 8.50 -45.20 16.28
CA PHE A 626 8.02 -45.51 14.92
C PHE A 626 8.04 -44.28 13.98
N ASP A 627 8.29 -44.54 12.69
CA ASP A 627 8.05 -43.61 11.57
C ASP A 627 6.57 -43.62 11.12
N ALA A 628 6.22 -42.86 10.07
CA ALA A 628 4.82 -42.66 9.66
C ALA A 628 4.13 -43.95 9.15
N LEU A 629 4.91 -44.98 8.75
CA LEU A 629 4.43 -46.33 8.44
C LEU A 629 4.34 -47.29 9.63
N GLY A 630 4.87 -46.94 10.80
CA GLY A 630 4.83 -47.82 11.96
C GLY A 630 5.88 -48.94 11.94
N ILE A 631 7.09 -48.70 11.42
CA ILE A 631 8.24 -49.64 11.54
C ILE A 631 9.44 -48.96 12.23
N CYS A 632 10.28 -49.75 12.91
CA CYS A 632 11.36 -49.25 13.74
C CYS A 632 12.67 -50.02 13.45
N GLY A 633 13.72 -49.29 13.06
CA GLY A 633 15.07 -49.84 12.84
C GLY A 633 15.28 -50.64 11.54
N GLY A 634 14.46 -50.43 10.51
CA GLY A 634 14.60 -51.04 9.18
C GLY A 634 15.20 -50.09 8.13
N SER A 635 15.75 -50.64 7.04
CA SER A 635 16.29 -49.86 5.92
C SER A 635 15.19 -49.27 5.03
N CYS A 636 15.45 -48.08 4.49
CA CYS A 636 14.70 -47.40 3.43
C CYS A 636 14.60 -48.23 2.13
N GLU A 637 13.70 -49.22 2.12
CA GLU A 637 13.28 -49.96 0.92
C GLU A 637 11.93 -49.44 0.35
N ALA A 638 11.51 -48.26 0.81
CA ALA A 638 10.39 -47.44 0.32
C ALA A 638 10.82 -45.95 0.31
N ASP A 639 11.94 -45.72 -0.38
CA ASP A 639 12.27 -44.49 -1.09
C ASP A 639 12.20 -44.94 -2.56
N ALA A 640 10.97 -45.02 -3.09
CA ALA A 640 10.66 -45.83 -4.27
C ALA A 640 11.16 -45.21 -5.58
N ASP A 641 11.36 -43.89 -5.59
CA ASP A 641 11.91 -43.10 -6.70
C ASP A 641 13.31 -42.52 -6.42
N ALA A 642 13.87 -42.72 -5.22
CA ALA A 642 15.25 -42.44 -4.82
C ALA A 642 15.59 -40.95 -4.62
N ASP A 643 14.65 -40.18 -4.08
CA ASP A 643 14.73 -38.73 -3.87
C ASP A 643 15.47 -38.36 -2.56
N GLY A 644 15.41 -39.23 -1.55
CA GLY A 644 16.06 -39.07 -0.23
C GLY A 644 15.15 -38.78 0.95
N ILE A 645 13.83 -38.69 0.73
CA ILE A 645 12.75 -38.76 1.72
C ILE A 645 12.20 -40.21 1.71
N CYS A 646 11.41 -40.60 2.70
CA CYS A 646 10.69 -41.89 2.68
C CYS A 646 9.26 -41.67 2.18
N ASP A 647 8.73 -42.62 1.39
CA ASP A 647 7.42 -42.60 0.71
C ASP A 647 6.19 -42.29 1.63
N ASP A 648 6.36 -42.30 2.95
CA ASP A 648 5.32 -42.09 3.96
C ASP A 648 5.40 -40.76 4.70
N VAL A 649 6.51 -40.05 4.52
CA VAL A 649 6.76 -38.68 5.00
C VAL A 649 6.81 -37.72 3.83
N ASP A 650 7.08 -38.22 2.62
CA ASP A 650 6.82 -37.49 1.39
C ASP A 650 5.31 -37.48 1.11
N ASP A 651 4.74 -36.29 0.94
CA ASP A 651 3.39 -36.13 0.40
C ASP A 651 3.29 -36.65 -1.05
N CYS A 652 4.44 -37.00 -1.67
CA CYS A 652 4.51 -37.78 -2.89
C CYS A 652 5.44 -39.00 -2.94
N VAL A 653 4.85 -40.16 -3.25
CA VAL A 653 5.55 -41.42 -3.57
C VAL A 653 6.02 -41.47 -5.04
N GLY A 654 6.80 -40.49 -5.49
CA GLY A 654 7.19 -40.34 -6.89
C GLY A 654 7.54 -38.89 -7.25
N THR A 655 8.01 -38.66 -8.47
CA THR A 655 8.27 -37.28 -8.93
C THR A 655 6.97 -36.49 -9.02
N LEU A 656 6.93 -35.33 -8.33
CA LEU A 656 5.95 -34.27 -8.56
C LEU A 656 5.84 -33.95 -10.06
N ASP A 657 4.62 -33.72 -10.56
CA ASP A 657 4.45 -33.07 -11.86
C ASP A 657 4.62 -31.54 -11.75
N ALA A 658 4.68 -30.85 -12.90
CA ALA A 658 4.88 -29.39 -12.94
C ALA A 658 3.75 -28.59 -12.27
N CYS A 659 2.60 -29.21 -11.98
CA CYS A 659 1.47 -28.61 -11.28
C CYS A 659 1.51 -28.83 -9.75
N GLY A 660 2.55 -29.49 -9.22
CA GLY A 660 2.70 -29.77 -7.80
C GLY A 660 1.90 -30.96 -7.29
N VAL A 661 1.38 -31.82 -8.18
CA VAL A 661 0.54 -32.95 -7.80
C VAL A 661 1.33 -34.26 -7.84
N CYS A 662 1.17 -35.07 -6.79
CA CYS A 662 1.89 -36.31 -6.68
C CYS A 662 1.45 -37.37 -7.70
N ASN A 663 2.43 -38.04 -8.35
CA ASN A 663 2.18 -39.13 -9.30
C ASN A 663 1.12 -38.75 -10.33
N GLY A 664 1.14 -37.49 -10.77
CA GLY A 664 0.34 -37.00 -11.87
C GLY A 664 0.48 -37.93 -13.09
N PRO A 665 -0.51 -37.94 -13.99
CA PRO A 665 -0.61 -38.95 -15.06
C PRO A 665 0.53 -38.93 -16.11
N GLY A 666 1.58 -38.14 -15.89
CA GLY A 666 2.53 -37.71 -16.91
C GLY A 666 1.88 -36.72 -17.87
N ASP A 667 2.70 -36.13 -18.73
CA ASP A 667 2.25 -35.05 -19.59
C ASP A 667 1.04 -35.45 -20.46
N ILE A 668 0.12 -34.48 -20.54
CA ILE A 668 -0.97 -34.33 -21.49
C ILE A 668 -2.22 -35.24 -21.35
N TYR A 669 -3.33 -34.63 -20.89
CA TYR A 669 -4.62 -34.43 -21.61
C TYR A 669 -5.88 -34.38 -20.72
N ALA A 670 -6.04 -33.33 -19.91
CA ALA A 670 -7.32 -32.63 -19.70
C ALA A 670 -7.15 -31.39 -18.83
N CYS A 671 -7.31 -30.19 -19.41
CA CYS A 671 -7.16 -28.91 -18.72
C CYS A 671 -8.12 -28.78 -17.53
N GLY A 672 -7.62 -28.39 -16.35
CA GLY A 672 -8.46 -27.89 -15.26
C GLY A 672 -7.96 -28.16 -13.84
N CYS A 673 -7.16 -27.24 -13.31
CA CYS A 673 -7.23 -26.82 -11.91
C CYS A 673 -7.67 -25.35 -11.92
N THR A 674 -8.70 -25.02 -11.15
CA THR A 674 -9.35 -23.70 -11.17
C THR A 674 -8.73 -22.81 -10.10
N ASP A 675 -8.01 -21.74 -10.48
CA ASP A 675 -7.89 -20.44 -9.74
C ASP A 675 -6.87 -19.42 -10.35
N ILE A 676 -6.68 -19.32 -11.68
CA ILE A 676 -5.79 -18.31 -12.31
C ILE A 676 -6.45 -17.62 -13.54
N PRO A 677 -6.27 -16.30 -13.80
CA PRO A 677 -6.87 -15.56 -14.93
C PRO A 677 -6.16 -15.72 -16.30
N ASP A 678 -6.84 -15.34 -17.39
CA ASP A 678 -6.31 -15.37 -18.77
C ASP A 678 -5.19 -14.33 -19.01
N GLY A 679 -4.04 -14.75 -19.54
CA GLY A 679 -3.02 -13.83 -20.09
C GLY A 679 -1.64 -14.45 -20.28
N ASP A 680 -1.16 -15.21 -19.30
CA ASP A 680 0.24 -15.67 -19.25
C ASP A 680 0.38 -17.11 -19.78
N CYS A 681 1.46 -17.33 -20.55
CA CYS A 681 1.77 -18.61 -21.18
C CYS A 681 3.25 -18.93 -20.97
N ASP A 682 3.55 -20.00 -20.23
CA ASP A 682 4.89 -20.61 -20.18
C ASP A 682 4.93 -21.90 -21.02
N CYS A 683 6.14 -22.36 -21.34
CA CYS A 683 6.34 -23.55 -22.15
C CYS A 683 6.29 -24.87 -21.34
N ASP A 684 5.85 -24.82 -20.07
CA ASP A 684 5.86 -25.95 -19.14
C ASP A 684 4.50 -26.68 -19.05
N GLY A 685 3.63 -26.47 -20.05
CA GLY A 685 2.48 -27.34 -20.36
C GLY A 685 1.14 -26.94 -19.71
N ASN A 686 1.09 -25.82 -19.01
CA ASN A 686 -0.03 -25.43 -18.15
C ASN A 686 -1.26 -24.89 -18.91
N GLN A 687 -1.09 -24.41 -20.15
CA GLN A 687 -2.18 -23.96 -21.03
C GLN A 687 -2.08 -24.56 -22.45
N LEU A 688 -3.08 -24.27 -23.29
CA LEU A 688 -3.23 -24.82 -24.64
C LEU A 688 -2.44 -24.01 -25.68
N ASP A 689 -1.71 -24.68 -26.58
CA ASP A 689 -0.99 -24.02 -27.67
C ASP A 689 -1.93 -23.45 -28.76
N ALA A 690 -1.37 -22.66 -29.67
CA ALA A 690 -2.10 -22.02 -30.76
C ALA A 690 -2.76 -23.00 -31.77
N LEU A 691 -2.42 -24.30 -31.72
CA LEU A 691 -3.01 -25.36 -32.52
C LEU A 691 -4.08 -26.18 -31.76
N GLY A 692 -4.31 -25.85 -30.48
CA GLY A 692 -5.29 -26.51 -29.62
C GLY A 692 -4.79 -27.80 -28.98
N VAL A 693 -3.47 -27.92 -28.81
CA VAL A 693 -2.78 -29.08 -28.25
C VAL A 693 -2.07 -28.65 -26.96
N CYS A 694 -1.83 -29.57 -26.03
CA CYS A 694 -1.11 -29.31 -24.78
C CYS A 694 0.22 -30.10 -24.83
N GLY A 695 1.33 -29.53 -24.35
CA GLY A 695 2.64 -30.19 -24.28
C GLY A 695 3.21 -30.71 -25.62
N GLY A 696 2.95 -30.02 -26.73
CA GLY A 696 3.44 -30.42 -28.06
C GLY A 696 4.95 -30.19 -28.24
N ASN A 697 5.68 -31.17 -28.78
CA ASN A 697 7.11 -31.01 -29.07
C ASN A 697 7.39 -30.49 -30.48
N CYS A 698 8.01 -29.32 -30.52
CA CYS A 698 8.28 -28.50 -31.69
C CYS A 698 9.63 -28.86 -32.34
N PRO A 699 9.67 -29.25 -33.65
CA PRO A 699 10.91 -29.64 -34.34
C PRO A 699 11.69 -28.47 -34.98
N ALA A 700 11.29 -27.23 -34.71
CA ALA A 700 11.68 -26.04 -35.46
C ALA A 700 12.05 -24.85 -34.55
N ASP A 701 12.73 -25.11 -33.43
CA ASP A 701 13.55 -24.10 -32.73
C ASP A 701 14.95 -24.18 -33.35
N ALA A 702 15.32 -23.21 -34.20
CA ALA A 702 16.56 -23.25 -34.98
C ALA A 702 17.73 -22.47 -34.37
N ASP A 703 17.49 -21.53 -33.46
CA ASP A 703 18.52 -20.73 -32.78
C ASP A 703 18.67 -21.01 -31.28
N ALA A 704 17.78 -21.84 -30.71
CA ALA A 704 17.81 -22.38 -29.35
C ALA A 704 17.61 -21.34 -28.24
N ASP A 705 16.74 -20.36 -28.48
CA ASP A 705 16.30 -19.37 -27.47
C ASP A 705 15.15 -19.89 -26.57
N GLY A 706 14.46 -20.96 -26.98
CA GLY A 706 13.33 -21.58 -26.27
C GLY A 706 11.96 -21.31 -26.90
N ILE A 707 11.90 -20.62 -28.03
CA ILE A 707 10.67 -20.33 -28.81
C ILE A 707 10.67 -21.19 -30.10
N CYS A 708 9.50 -21.32 -30.74
CA CYS A 708 9.31 -22.16 -31.92
C CYS A 708 9.06 -21.35 -33.20
N ASP A 709 9.99 -21.48 -34.16
CA ASP A 709 10.00 -20.74 -35.43
C ASP A 709 8.79 -21.03 -36.34
N ASP A 710 7.98 -22.06 -36.05
CA ASP A 710 6.82 -22.43 -36.87
C ASP A 710 5.48 -21.80 -36.43
N VAL A 711 5.51 -20.80 -35.53
CA VAL A 711 4.51 -19.71 -35.51
C VAL A 711 4.92 -18.60 -36.49
N ASP A 712 5.05 -18.97 -37.75
CA ASP A 712 5.11 -18.05 -38.89
C ASP A 712 3.66 -17.63 -39.25
N ASP A 713 3.42 -16.34 -39.47
CA ASP A 713 2.09 -15.75 -39.73
C ASP A 713 1.44 -16.21 -41.07
N CYS A 714 2.03 -17.22 -41.74
CA CYS A 714 1.52 -17.76 -43.00
C CYS A 714 1.65 -19.27 -43.19
N VAL A 715 0.50 -19.96 -43.26
CA VAL A 715 0.41 -21.33 -43.82
C VAL A 715 0.35 -21.29 -45.36
N GLY A 716 1.45 -20.93 -46.01
CA GLY A 716 1.64 -20.81 -47.46
C GLY A 716 2.99 -20.18 -47.82
N GLU A 717 3.30 -19.99 -49.11
CA GLU A 717 4.36 -19.03 -49.46
C GLU A 717 3.76 -17.62 -49.37
N LEU A 718 4.39 -16.75 -48.57
CA LEU A 718 4.15 -15.31 -48.59
C LEU A 718 4.48 -14.77 -49.99
N ASP A 719 3.61 -13.94 -50.56
CA ASP A 719 3.99 -13.16 -51.73
C ASP A 719 4.84 -11.94 -51.31
N ALA A 720 5.42 -11.24 -52.29
CA ALA A 720 6.36 -10.13 -52.05
C ALA A 720 5.74 -8.89 -51.38
N CYS A 721 4.49 -8.98 -50.89
CA CYS A 721 3.82 -7.94 -50.10
C CYS A 721 3.43 -8.42 -48.69
N GLY A 722 3.91 -9.58 -48.24
CA GLY A 722 3.69 -10.08 -46.88
C GLY A 722 2.28 -10.65 -46.63
N ILE A 723 1.51 -10.97 -47.68
CA ILE A 723 0.16 -11.54 -47.52
C ILE A 723 0.17 -13.05 -47.79
N CYS A 724 -0.32 -13.81 -46.82
CA CYS A 724 -0.33 -15.26 -46.91
C CYS A 724 -1.24 -15.81 -48.03
N ASN A 725 -0.68 -16.66 -48.90
CA ASN A 725 -1.37 -17.21 -50.09
C ASN A 725 -1.97 -16.12 -51.00
N GLY A 726 -1.32 -14.96 -51.10
CA GLY A 726 -1.73 -13.85 -51.96
C GLY A 726 -1.78 -14.22 -53.46
N PRO A 727 -2.48 -13.42 -54.29
CA PRO A 727 -2.69 -13.73 -55.71
C PRO A 727 -1.44 -13.64 -56.60
N GLY A 728 -0.28 -13.27 -56.05
CA GLY A 728 1.03 -13.26 -56.70
C GLY A 728 1.37 -11.99 -57.47
N ASP A 729 2.67 -11.78 -57.71
CA ASP A 729 3.34 -10.58 -58.24
C ASP A 729 2.66 -9.88 -59.44
N ILE A 730 1.67 -9.01 -59.19
CA ILE A 730 1.07 -8.17 -60.23
C ILE A 730 0.88 -6.71 -59.74
N TYR A 731 1.98 -5.95 -59.88
CA TYR A 731 2.10 -4.49 -59.97
C TYR A 731 2.06 -3.60 -58.71
N ALA A 732 3.27 -3.27 -58.26
CA ALA A 732 3.81 -1.91 -58.16
C ALA A 732 3.19 -0.92 -57.14
N CYS A 733 3.94 -0.70 -56.06
CA CYS A 733 4.05 0.56 -55.33
C CYS A 733 2.71 1.22 -54.92
N GLY A 734 2.04 0.64 -53.91
CA GLY A 734 0.97 1.33 -53.20
C GLY A 734 -0.06 0.40 -52.55
N CYS A 735 0.08 0.19 -51.24
CA CYS A 735 -1.01 -0.06 -50.30
C CYS A 735 -1.04 1.12 -49.31
N THR A 736 -2.22 1.48 -48.80
CA THR A 736 -2.57 2.91 -48.57
C THR A 736 -2.50 3.44 -47.14
N ASP A 737 -2.00 2.67 -46.19
CA ASP A 737 -2.38 2.86 -44.77
C ASP A 737 -1.19 3.09 -43.80
N ILE A 738 -0.07 3.69 -44.29
CA ILE A 738 1.05 4.16 -43.44
C ILE A 738 1.32 5.67 -43.71
N PRO A 739 1.50 6.53 -42.68
CA PRO A 739 1.83 7.95 -42.84
C PRO A 739 3.18 8.24 -43.50
N GLU A 740 3.36 9.49 -43.96
CA GLU A 740 4.57 9.97 -44.64
C GLU A 740 5.69 10.29 -43.61
N GLY A 741 6.64 9.37 -43.43
CA GLY A 741 7.80 9.58 -42.54
C GLY A 741 8.79 8.42 -42.49
N ASP A 742 8.31 7.18 -42.49
CA ASP A 742 9.12 6.02 -42.09
C ASP A 742 9.81 5.33 -43.29
N CYS A 743 11.13 5.09 -43.15
CA CYS A 743 11.96 4.33 -44.10
C CYS A 743 13.12 3.68 -43.34
N ASP A 744 13.26 2.35 -43.45
CA ASP A 744 14.46 1.60 -43.09
C ASP A 744 15.07 0.90 -44.33
N CYS A 745 16.14 0.12 -44.12
CA CYS A 745 16.96 -0.43 -45.19
C CYS A 745 16.44 -1.73 -45.83
N ASP A 746 15.29 -2.28 -45.42
CA ASP A 746 14.78 -3.58 -45.91
C ASP A 746 14.13 -3.56 -47.32
N GLY A 747 14.45 -2.53 -48.11
CA GLY A 747 14.24 -2.53 -49.56
C GLY A 747 12.83 -2.19 -50.03
N ASN A 748 11.98 -1.65 -49.15
CA ASN A 748 10.57 -1.36 -49.45
C ASN A 748 10.30 0.01 -50.10
N GLN A 749 11.27 0.95 -50.08
CA GLN A 749 11.25 2.18 -50.90
C GLN A 749 12.63 2.47 -51.53
N LEU A 750 12.69 3.38 -52.52
CA LEU A 750 13.94 3.78 -53.17
C LEU A 750 14.74 4.74 -52.29
N ASP A 751 16.05 4.48 -52.17
CA ASP A 751 17.01 5.40 -51.54
C ASP A 751 17.16 6.73 -52.32
N VAL A 752 17.89 7.69 -51.72
CA VAL A 752 18.12 9.01 -52.33
C VAL A 752 18.98 8.97 -53.62
N LEU A 753 19.57 7.82 -53.96
CA LEU A 753 20.31 7.56 -55.20
C LEU A 753 19.43 6.86 -56.27
N GLY A 754 18.22 6.44 -55.90
CA GLY A 754 17.24 5.79 -56.77
C GLY A 754 17.38 4.27 -56.87
N VAL A 755 17.85 3.60 -55.83
CA VAL A 755 18.01 2.13 -55.75
C VAL A 755 17.28 1.56 -54.53
N CYS A 756 16.76 0.34 -54.61
CA CYS A 756 16.17 -0.41 -53.48
C CYS A 756 17.21 -1.41 -52.95
N GLY A 757 17.40 -1.49 -51.63
CA GLY A 757 18.31 -2.46 -51.00
C GLY A 757 19.79 -2.24 -51.33
N GLY A 758 20.25 -0.99 -51.35
CA GLY A 758 21.65 -0.63 -51.61
C GLY A 758 22.52 -0.70 -50.36
N GLY A 759 23.60 -1.49 -50.39
CA GLY A 759 24.52 -1.63 -49.25
C GLY A 759 25.34 -0.37 -48.95
N CYS A 760 25.43 -0.03 -47.67
CA CYS A 760 26.04 1.19 -47.16
C CYS A 760 27.57 1.11 -47.03
N ALA A 761 28.24 2.26 -47.03
CA ALA A 761 29.67 2.37 -46.77
C ALA A 761 29.99 3.41 -45.66
N SER A 762 29.00 3.70 -44.81
CA SER A 762 29.05 4.70 -43.73
C SER A 762 28.88 4.11 -42.34
N ASP A 763 28.15 3.00 -42.20
CA ASP A 763 28.01 2.21 -40.97
C ASP A 763 29.40 1.86 -40.39
N ALA A 764 29.73 2.42 -39.22
CA ALA A 764 31.09 2.49 -38.67
C ALA A 764 31.20 1.96 -37.23
N ASP A 765 30.11 2.00 -36.49
CA ASP A 765 29.83 1.34 -35.21
C ASP A 765 29.17 -0.04 -35.39
N ASN A 766 28.67 -0.34 -36.59
CA ASN A 766 28.22 -1.67 -37.03
C ASN A 766 26.82 -2.05 -36.49
N ASP A 767 25.95 -1.05 -36.27
CA ASP A 767 24.58 -1.22 -35.77
C ASP A 767 23.55 -1.59 -36.86
N GLY A 768 23.95 -1.51 -38.14
CA GLY A 768 23.10 -1.81 -39.30
C GLY A 768 22.32 -0.61 -39.86
N ILE A 769 22.46 0.57 -39.25
CA ILE A 769 21.90 1.84 -39.71
C ILE A 769 23.01 2.63 -40.43
N CYS A 770 22.60 3.46 -41.39
CA CYS A 770 23.51 4.01 -42.39
C CYS A 770 23.40 5.53 -42.51
N ASP A 771 23.63 6.21 -41.39
CA ASP A 771 23.73 7.67 -41.32
C ASP A 771 25.12 8.15 -40.82
N ASP A 772 25.24 9.46 -40.57
CA ASP A 772 26.47 10.12 -40.14
C ASP A 772 26.25 10.84 -38.76
N VAL A 773 25.18 10.56 -38.00
CA VAL A 773 24.68 11.43 -36.89
C VAL A 773 24.02 10.66 -35.72
N ASP A 774 24.86 10.30 -34.74
CA ASP A 774 24.50 9.57 -33.50
C ASP A 774 24.04 10.48 -32.34
N THR A 775 22.94 10.11 -31.64
CA THR A 775 22.56 10.56 -30.27
C THR A 775 21.60 9.56 -29.59
N CYS A 776 21.96 9.03 -28.42
CA CYS A 776 21.41 7.79 -27.82
C CYS A 776 20.20 7.92 -26.86
N VAL A 777 19.39 6.84 -26.78
CA VAL A 777 18.63 6.31 -25.61
C VAL A 777 18.42 4.78 -25.82
N GLY A 778 18.54 3.84 -24.86
CA GLY A 778 19.09 3.92 -23.50
C GLY A 778 18.50 2.91 -22.47
N SER A 779 18.75 1.59 -22.58
CA SER A 779 18.43 0.56 -21.54
C SER A 779 19.18 -0.77 -21.80
N PRO A 780 19.50 -1.63 -20.79
CA PRO A 780 20.17 -1.27 -19.55
C PRO A 780 21.35 -2.23 -19.19
N GLU A 781 22.17 -2.68 -20.14
CA GLU A 781 23.38 -3.48 -19.85
C GLU A 781 24.60 -3.05 -20.67
N ASP A 782 25.73 -2.89 -19.96
CA ASP A 782 27.07 -2.42 -20.37
C ASP A 782 27.22 -0.93 -20.77
N CYS A 783 28.01 -0.23 -19.94
CA CYS A 783 28.19 1.23 -19.92
C CYS A 783 29.56 1.64 -20.46
N CYS A 784 29.64 2.82 -21.10
CA CYS A 784 30.92 3.48 -21.42
C CYS A 784 31.01 4.93 -20.92
N SER A 785 30.87 5.09 -19.58
CA SER A 785 31.27 6.24 -18.73
C SER A 785 30.14 7.04 -18.05
N ASP A 786 29.40 6.41 -17.13
CA ASP A 786 28.86 7.10 -15.94
C ASP A 786 29.88 6.94 -14.80
N TYR A 787 30.41 8.05 -14.26
CA TYR A 787 31.39 8.04 -13.17
C TYR A 787 30.78 8.37 -11.78
N ASN A 788 29.52 8.79 -11.70
CA ASN A 788 28.87 9.24 -10.47
C ASN A 788 27.61 8.43 -10.07
N GLN A 789 27.20 7.45 -10.87
CA GLN A 789 26.13 6.47 -10.62
C GLN A 789 24.73 7.09 -10.49
N ASN A 790 24.48 8.22 -11.15
CA ASN A 790 23.14 8.83 -11.21
C ASN A 790 22.26 8.27 -12.35
N GLY A 791 22.79 7.38 -13.20
CA GLY A 791 22.04 6.70 -14.26
C GLY A 791 21.83 7.53 -15.52
N LEU A 792 22.49 8.68 -15.68
CA LEU A 792 22.41 9.53 -16.86
C LEU A 792 23.81 9.70 -17.50
N CYS A 793 23.96 9.22 -18.74
CA CYS A 793 25.17 9.41 -19.52
C CYS A 793 25.01 10.63 -20.45
N ASP A 794 25.57 11.79 -20.09
CA ASP A 794 25.68 12.94 -21.00
C ASP A 794 27.11 13.13 -21.53
N ALA A 795 27.23 13.79 -22.68
CA ALA A 795 28.46 13.79 -23.49
C ALA A 795 29.47 14.90 -23.13
N ASP A 796 29.13 15.81 -22.21
CA ASP A 796 29.92 17.00 -21.87
C ASP A 796 29.76 17.36 -20.37
N GLU A 797 30.30 16.53 -19.47
CA GLU A 797 30.56 16.88 -18.06
C GLU A 797 31.64 17.98 -17.97
N VAL A 798 31.26 19.24 -18.25
CA VAL A 798 32.14 20.40 -18.06
C VAL A 798 32.18 20.72 -16.56
N VAL A 799 33.15 20.13 -15.87
CA VAL A 799 33.39 20.37 -14.43
C VAL A 799 33.92 21.78 -14.16
N GLY A 800 33.10 22.62 -13.55
CA GLY A 800 33.40 24.01 -13.19
C GLY A 800 32.40 24.54 -12.17
N CYS A 801 32.48 25.82 -11.79
CA CYS A 801 31.52 26.35 -10.81
C CYS A 801 30.19 26.69 -11.50
N THR A 802 29.08 26.08 -11.06
CA THR A 802 27.75 26.26 -11.66
C THR A 802 26.91 27.38 -11.02
N PHE A 803 27.31 27.93 -9.86
CA PHE A 803 26.56 29.01 -9.20
C PHE A 803 26.78 30.37 -9.89
N PRO A 804 25.76 31.02 -10.51
CA PRO A 804 25.94 32.26 -11.27
C PRO A 804 26.38 33.48 -10.43
N SER A 805 26.37 33.35 -9.11
CA SER A 805 26.78 34.34 -8.12
C SER A 805 28.25 34.21 -7.67
N ALA A 806 28.94 33.13 -8.02
CA ALA A 806 30.34 32.90 -7.63
C ALA A 806 31.33 33.64 -8.56
N PRO A 807 32.45 34.20 -8.05
CA PRO A 807 33.43 34.92 -8.88
C PRO A 807 34.12 34.08 -9.95
N ASN A 808 34.12 32.76 -9.80
CA ASN A 808 34.65 31.79 -10.78
C ASN A 808 33.56 30.95 -11.45
N TYR A 809 32.32 31.42 -11.47
CA TYR A 809 31.24 30.84 -12.27
C TYR A 809 31.68 30.60 -13.71
N ASP A 810 31.49 29.38 -14.19
CA ASP A 810 31.69 29.03 -15.59
C ASP A 810 30.33 28.79 -16.26
N PRO A 811 29.90 29.65 -17.20
CA PRO A 811 28.61 29.51 -17.88
C PRO A 811 28.54 28.33 -18.85
N LEU A 812 29.62 27.57 -19.01
CA LEU A 812 29.65 26.30 -19.73
C LEU A 812 29.65 25.09 -18.78
N ALA A 813 29.78 25.28 -17.46
CA ALA A 813 29.80 24.16 -16.52
C ALA A 813 28.42 23.54 -16.35
N THR A 814 28.36 22.23 -16.57
CA THR A 814 27.17 21.39 -16.36
C THR A 814 27.16 20.73 -14.98
N MET A 815 28.33 20.64 -14.31
CA MET A 815 28.49 20.00 -13.01
C MET A 815 29.41 20.80 -12.07
N ASP A 816 28.98 21.01 -10.82
CA ASP A 816 29.82 21.65 -9.79
C ASP A 816 30.89 20.68 -9.28
N ASN A 817 32.15 21.07 -9.40
CA ASN A 817 33.30 20.34 -8.91
C ASN A 817 33.76 20.80 -7.50
N GLY A 818 32.93 21.57 -6.81
CA GLY A 818 33.22 22.11 -5.47
C GLY A 818 34.29 23.20 -5.45
N THR A 819 34.70 23.72 -6.62
CA THR A 819 35.66 24.84 -6.71
C THR A 819 35.01 26.21 -6.64
N CYS A 820 33.68 26.29 -6.52
CA CYS A 820 32.96 27.55 -6.35
C CYS A 820 33.51 28.39 -5.19
N ILE A 821 34.07 29.55 -5.51
CA ILE A 821 34.62 30.49 -4.55
C ILE A 821 33.44 31.18 -3.87
N SER A 822 33.10 30.71 -2.67
CA SER A 822 32.14 31.38 -1.80
C SER A 822 32.73 32.69 -1.25
N SER A 823 32.68 33.76 -2.05
CA SER A 823 32.86 35.12 -1.56
C SER A 823 31.54 35.62 -0.99
N CYS A 824 31.33 35.39 0.30
CA CYS A 824 30.27 36.05 1.05
C CYS A 824 30.39 37.57 0.85
N TYR A 825 29.39 38.24 0.26
CA TYR A 825 29.42 39.67 -0.10
C TYR A 825 29.69 40.66 1.08
N GLY A 826 29.76 40.17 2.32
CA GLY A 826 30.11 40.92 3.53
C GLY A 826 31.42 40.50 4.23
N ASP A 827 32.13 39.48 3.73
CA ASP A 827 33.49 39.14 4.16
C ASP A 827 34.47 39.95 3.29
N ILE A 828 34.98 41.03 3.86
CA ILE A 828 35.76 42.05 3.17
C ILE A 828 37.26 41.79 3.33
N ASN A 829 37.63 41.00 4.34
CA ASN A 829 39.02 40.65 4.62
C ASN A 829 39.42 39.26 4.07
N GLY A 830 38.44 38.44 3.68
CA GLY A 830 38.61 37.14 3.04
C GLY A 830 38.96 36.01 4.03
N ASP A 831 38.49 36.10 5.28
CA ASP A 831 38.76 35.08 6.31
C ASP A 831 37.69 33.97 6.43
N GLY A 832 36.61 34.06 5.64
CA GLY A 832 35.50 33.12 5.63
C GLY A 832 34.34 33.49 6.56
N HIS A 833 34.41 34.62 7.28
CA HIS A 833 33.39 35.04 8.23
C HIS A 833 32.94 36.50 8.02
N ILE A 834 31.63 36.77 8.15
CA ILE A 834 31.12 38.15 8.19
C ILE A 834 31.12 38.63 9.65
N GLN A 835 32.08 39.47 10.03
CA GLN A 835 32.27 39.88 11.42
C GLN A 835 32.64 41.37 11.58
N LEU A 836 32.92 41.79 12.82
CA LEU A 836 33.18 43.21 13.13
C LEU A 836 34.47 43.73 12.46
N SER A 837 35.42 42.85 12.13
CA SER A 837 36.62 43.18 11.34
C SER A 837 36.25 43.72 9.97
N ASP A 838 35.36 43.05 9.24
CA ASP A 838 34.92 43.42 7.89
C ASP A 838 34.24 44.78 7.88
N LEU A 839 33.39 45.03 8.87
CA LEU A 839 32.76 46.33 9.05
C LEU A 839 33.79 47.43 9.37
N LEU A 840 34.86 47.12 10.10
CA LEU A 840 35.96 48.05 10.40
C LEU A 840 36.86 48.30 9.17
N ASP A 841 37.04 47.33 8.30
CA ASP A 841 37.78 47.49 7.04
C ASP A 841 36.94 48.27 6.00
N LEU A 842 35.62 47.99 5.89
CA LEU A 842 34.69 48.82 5.11
C LEU A 842 34.72 50.30 5.55
N LEU A 843 34.71 50.55 6.86
CA LEU A 843 34.72 51.89 7.43
C LEU A 843 36.06 52.63 7.24
N GLN A 844 37.16 51.94 6.94
CA GLN A 844 38.44 52.60 6.59
C GLN A 844 38.41 53.25 5.20
N PHE A 845 37.64 52.67 4.25
CA PHE A 845 37.53 53.17 2.88
C PHE A 845 36.28 54.03 2.63
N PHE A 846 35.36 54.09 3.61
CA PHE A 846 34.11 54.84 3.52
C PHE A 846 34.33 56.34 3.22
N GLY A 847 34.03 56.75 1.99
CA GLY A 847 34.14 58.13 1.50
C GLY A 847 35.30 58.39 0.53
N LEU A 848 36.08 57.37 0.15
CA LEU A 848 37.03 57.43 -0.97
C LEU A 848 36.33 57.11 -2.30
N TYR A 849 36.92 57.56 -3.42
CA TYR A 849 36.44 57.21 -4.75
C TYR A 849 37.06 55.88 -5.21
N CYS A 850 36.32 55.03 -5.91
CA CYS A 850 36.81 53.71 -6.38
C CYS A 850 38.09 53.79 -7.24
N SER A 851 38.38 54.94 -7.87
CA SER A 851 39.64 55.16 -8.60
C SER A 851 40.89 55.25 -7.71
N GLU A 852 40.73 55.34 -6.39
CA GLU A 852 41.82 55.45 -5.39
C GLU A 852 42.00 54.14 -4.59
N VAL A 853 41.08 53.18 -4.74
CA VAL A 853 41.09 51.87 -4.08
C VAL A 853 40.92 50.82 -5.19
N GLY A 854 42.05 50.35 -5.75
CA GLY A 854 42.03 49.41 -6.86
C GLY A 854 41.49 48.04 -6.45
N ASP A 855 40.82 47.38 -7.40
CA ASP A 855 40.08 46.11 -7.29
C ASP A 855 40.42 45.26 -6.06
N LEU A 856 39.57 45.38 -5.04
CA LEU A 856 39.36 44.41 -3.96
C LEU A 856 38.23 43.47 -4.41
#